data_AF-A0A535DT33-F1
#
_entry.id   AF-A0A535DT33-F1
#
_cell.length_a   1.000
_cell.length_b   1.000
_cell.length_c   1.000
_cell.angle_alpha   90.00
_cell.angle_beta   90.00
_cell.angle_gamma   90.00
#
_symmetry.space_group_name_H-M   'P 1'
#
loop_
_entity.id
_entity.type
_entity.pdbx_description
1 polymer ?
#
loop_
_entity_poly.entity_id
_entity_poly.type
_entity_poly.pdbx_seq_one_letter_code
_entity_poly.pdbx_strand_id
1 'polypeptide(L)'
;MNRQRGQAIVLIAIMLAVVVGMAALAIDGSRAYALRRDLQAAVDSAALAAADNLQQTGSYTSAEQAATTIFASNLRLYGSPACAPAYAPPGASPLTVTCSFGDGTTLTQVVSALGAQGSQFRFTATRSLQLQFAKILTNGASPTLNGSSSGGVNNLLYTPTVAALDRAGCGGAGGSAISITGSGTLSVTGDVVSSGTITLSVAGMRVAGDIYARCQAAVSGSVTSACYPSGATAPCSYPDVAGVTRSGYPFIDPGYPPPTVVGGAQGAPSATVVLLSGIYAAIPNFGGRHCWFLSGGVYDWQAGFSNSNDFVSNELKPPDEPSAGNNTVRATPQFWSTNGVQCDGAFQVTKVTGPRDIPTGIWSFVVTSLRTDMYNGLAYKRESAPSMCDQVNLNNHFDDVQVAVSNVPGATSYNIYAAPPGNGCGGPFGLAANLAVSGAVLNSNTSPCPNVNGNGCSLGNESIVLSTELGAPFAPNALAAPGVVGAYPPNGESSPLQSGLPNQNPARGPGAAGDRANENNCETSGGAYATCPAAVTPGAVVFSMPSGACVDVTNGGDTFIFGGYQYDWLSVYAPGPRNPPANTCASTFGAAGNSAYIGLIYMPAGTVTIPSAYTFEAGSGGLIADFLIFNGSMPTIAMNLGFAPVPPAAKLTG
;
A
#
# COMPACT_ATOMS: atom_id res chain seq x y z
N MET A 1 -17.08 45.68 85.71
CA MET A 1 -15.94 46.04 84.82
C MET A 1 -15.28 44.77 84.28
N ASN A 2 -15.32 44.62 82.95
CA ASN A 2 -14.37 43.93 82.05
C ASN A 2 -14.02 42.41 82.20
N ARG A 3 -14.97 41.51 81.90
CA ARG A 3 -14.64 40.10 81.49
C ARG A 3 -15.04 39.74 80.05
N GLN A 4 -15.69 40.64 79.31
CA GLN A 4 -16.09 40.40 77.90
C GLN A 4 -14.99 40.71 76.87
N ARG A 5 -13.83 41.23 77.27
CA ARG A 5 -12.72 41.54 76.35
C ARG A 5 -11.82 40.33 76.00
N GLY A 6 -11.97 39.19 76.68
CA GLY A 6 -11.10 38.00 76.50
C GLY A 6 -11.67 36.87 75.63
N GLN A 7 -12.99 36.78 75.41
CA GLN A 7 -13.59 35.71 74.59
C GLN A 7 -13.66 36.10 73.10
N ALA A 8 -13.83 37.39 72.81
CA ALA A 8 -13.86 37.90 71.44
C ALA A 8 -12.55 37.62 70.69
N ILE A 9 -11.40 37.73 71.37
CA ILE A 9 -10.09 37.47 70.75
C ILE A 9 -9.92 35.99 70.38
N VAL A 10 -10.50 35.07 71.15
CA VAL A 10 -10.45 33.62 70.87
C VAL A 10 -11.35 33.26 69.69
N LEU A 11 -12.56 33.81 69.63
CA LEU A 11 -13.46 33.59 68.50
C LEU A 11 -12.93 34.20 67.20
N ILE A 12 -12.33 35.39 67.27
CA ILE A 12 -11.67 36.02 66.11
C ILE A 12 -10.47 35.19 65.66
N ALA A 13 -9.65 34.68 66.59
CA ALA A 13 -8.52 33.82 66.25
C ALA A 13 -8.97 32.52 65.54
N ILE A 14 -10.06 31.90 65.98
CA ILE A 14 -10.62 30.69 65.35
C ILE A 14 -11.20 31.02 63.96
N MET A 15 -11.99 32.10 63.83
CA MET A 15 -12.54 32.51 62.53
C MET A 15 -11.45 32.89 61.53
N LEU A 16 -10.40 33.58 61.98
CA LEU A 16 -9.24 33.91 61.15
C LEU A 16 -8.54 32.64 60.66
N ALA A 17 -8.31 31.66 61.54
CA ALA A 17 -7.71 30.39 61.17
C ALA A 17 -8.55 29.63 60.12
N VAL A 18 -9.87 29.63 60.26
CA VAL A 18 -10.80 29.00 59.30
C VAL A 18 -10.79 29.72 57.95
N VAL A 19 -10.83 31.06 57.93
CA VAL A 19 -10.79 31.83 56.67
C VAL A 19 -9.45 31.68 55.96
N VAL A 20 -8.34 31.71 56.69
CA VAL A 20 -7.00 31.47 56.14
C VAL A 20 -6.87 30.04 55.62
N GLY A 21 -7.42 29.05 56.33
CA GLY A 21 -7.47 27.66 55.88
C GLY A 21 -8.25 27.47 54.59
N MET A 22 -9.43 28.10 54.48
CA MET A 22 -10.24 28.06 53.24
C MET A 22 -9.58 28.80 52.08
N ALA A 23 -8.95 29.96 52.32
CA ALA A 23 -8.21 30.70 51.29
C ALA A 23 -6.99 29.91 50.79
N ALA A 24 -6.26 29.26 51.69
CA ALA A 24 -5.14 28.39 51.33
C ALA A 24 -5.60 27.22 50.44
N LEU A 25 -6.71 26.58 50.79
CA LEU A 25 -7.29 25.49 50.01
C LEU A 25 -7.80 25.97 48.64
N ALA A 26 -8.41 27.16 48.56
CA ALA A 26 -8.88 27.72 47.31
C ALA A 26 -7.73 28.04 46.34
N ILE A 27 -6.65 28.65 46.83
CA ILE A 27 -5.50 29.02 46.00
C ILE A 27 -4.74 27.76 45.56
N ASP A 28 -4.31 26.91 46.50
CA ASP A 28 -3.54 25.71 46.16
C ASP A 28 -4.42 24.70 45.38
N GLY A 29 -5.73 24.63 45.66
CA GLY A 29 -6.70 23.85 44.90
C GLY A 29 -6.85 24.34 43.46
N SER A 30 -6.98 25.65 43.24
CA SER A 30 -7.06 26.20 41.87
C SER A 30 -5.79 25.91 41.05
N ARG A 31 -4.61 26.00 41.68
CA ARG A 31 -3.33 25.63 41.06
C ARG A 31 -3.23 24.14 40.80
N ALA A 32 -3.77 23.30 41.69
CA ALA A 32 -3.84 21.85 41.48
C ALA A 32 -4.70 21.50 40.26
N TYR A 33 -5.88 22.12 40.13
CA TYR A 33 -6.75 21.92 38.97
C TYR A 33 -6.12 22.40 37.67
N ALA A 34 -5.49 23.57 37.68
CA ALA A 34 -4.76 24.10 36.52
C ALA A 34 -3.62 23.15 36.11
N LEU A 35 -2.78 22.73 37.07
CA LEU A 35 -1.67 21.81 36.80
C LEU A 35 -2.17 20.46 36.27
N ARG A 36 -3.26 19.91 36.81
CA ARG A 36 -3.85 18.66 36.30
C ARG A 36 -4.33 18.81 34.85
N ARG A 37 -4.98 19.93 34.53
CA ARG A 37 -5.43 20.22 33.16
C ARG A 37 -4.26 20.35 32.19
N ASP A 38 -3.21 21.06 32.59
CA ASP A 38 -2.00 21.24 31.77
C ASP A 38 -1.28 19.90 31.56
N LEU A 39 -1.16 19.08 32.61
CA LEU A 39 -0.61 17.73 32.50
C LEU A 39 -1.42 16.86 31.54
N GLN A 40 -2.76 16.90 31.63
CA GLN A 40 -3.62 16.12 30.75
C GLN A 40 -3.46 16.55 29.29
N ALA A 41 -3.53 17.85 29.00
CA ALA A 41 -3.33 18.37 27.66
C ALA A 41 -1.94 18.00 27.09
N ALA A 42 -0.90 18.05 27.93
CA ALA A 42 0.45 17.67 27.53
C ALA A 42 0.55 16.17 27.20
N VAL A 43 -0.04 15.26 28.00
CA VAL A 43 0.00 13.83 27.68
C VAL A 43 -0.88 13.45 26.48
N ASP A 44 -2.00 14.14 26.25
CA ASP A 44 -2.85 13.92 25.06
C ASP A 44 -2.11 14.30 23.78
N SER A 45 -1.43 15.45 23.80
CA SER A 45 -0.59 15.89 22.67
C SER A 45 0.59 14.95 22.42
N ALA A 46 1.21 14.42 23.49
CA ALA A 46 2.29 13.45 23.39
C ALA A 46 1.80 12.10 22.80
N ALA A 47 0.62 11.64 23.21
CA ALA A 47 0.00 10.43 22.70
C ALA A 47 -0.28 10.49 21.20
N LEU A 48 -0.86 11.60 20.74
CA LEU A 48 -1.13 11.84 19.32
C LEU A 48 0.17 11.98 18.52
N ALA A 49 1.15 12.73 19.04
CA ALA A 49 2.44 12.91 18.39
C ALA A 49 3.20 11.60 18.19
N ALA A 50 3.19 10.71 19.21
CA ALA A 50 3.82 9.40 19.10
C ALA A 50 3.17 8.57 18.00
N ALA A 51 1.84 8.48 18.03
CA ALA A 51 1.07 7.69 17.08
C ALA A 51 1.23 8.22 15.64
N ASP A 52 1.10 9.52 15.43
CA ASP A 52 1.28 10.16 14.11
C ASP A 52 2.70 10.00 13.58
N ASN A 53 3.72 10.20 14.43
CA ASN A 53 5.10 10.03 13.99
C ASN A 53 5.42 8.57 13.67
N LEU A 54 4.92 7.59 14.44
CA LEU A 54 5.07 6.18 14.11
C LEU A 54 4.39 5.84 12.78
N GLN A 55 3.22 6.42 12.51
CA GLN A 55 2.50 6.24 11.24
C GLN A 55 3.32 6.74 10.04
N GLN A 56 4.04 7.86 10.20
CA GLN A 56 4.81 8.48 9.12
C GLN A 56 6.19 7.84 8.91
N THR A 57 6.89 7.49 9.98
CA THR A 57 8.30 7.07 9.90
C THR A 57 8.51 5.57 10.06
N GLY A 58 7.52 4.85 10.61
CA GLY A 58 7.67 3.45 11.02
C GLY A 58 8.66 3.23 12.18
N SER A 59 9.20 4.29 12.78
CA SER A 59 10.23 4.20 13.81
C SER A 59 9.68 4.51 15.21
N TYR A 60 9.72 3.51 16.09
CA TYR A 60 9.37 3.69 17.51
C TYR A 60 10.25 4.74 18.20
N THR A 61 11.54 4.78 17.85
CA THR A 61 12.48 5.71 18.50
C THR A 61 12.18 7.16 18.14
N SER A 62 11.85 7.43 16.87
CA SER A 62 11.44 8.79 16.45
C SER A 62 10.10 9.17 17.07
N ALA A 63 9.17 8.22 17.20
CA ALA A 63 7.87 8.44 17.81
C ALA A 63 7.96 8.84 19.29
N GLU A 64 8.72 8.10 20.10
CA GLU A 64 8.95 8.44 21.51
C GLU A 64 9.69 9.78 21.68
N GLN A 65 10.62 10.08 20.78
CA GLN A 65 11.33 11.36 20.76
C GLN A 65 10.38 12.53 20.44
N ALA A 66 9.50 12.38 19.44
CA ALA A 66 8.49 13.37 19.07
C ALA A 66 7.51 13.62 20.23
N ALA A 67 7.04 12.55 20.88
CA ALA A 67 6.15 12.62 22.04
C ALA A 67 6.78 13.40 23.21
N THR A 68 8.02 13.08 23.53
CA THR A 68 8.77 13.75 24.61
C THR A 68 9.00 15.22 24.32
N THR A 69 9.29 15.56 23.07
CA THR A 69 9.50 16.95 22.61
C THR A 69 8.22 17.77 22.75
N ILE A 70 7.11 17.23 22.26
CA ILE A 70 5.81 17.91 22.32
C ILE A 70 5.32 18.05 23.77
N PHE A 71 5.49 17.00 24.60
CA PHE A 71 5.19 17.07 26.04
C PHE A 71 5.96 18.20 26.74
N ALA A 72 7.28 18.26 26.53
CA ALA A 72 8.14 19.28 27.12
C ALA A 72 7.74 20.69 26.66
N SER A 73 7.38 20.86 25.39
CA SER A 73 6.92 22.14 24.85
C SER A 73 5.60 22.62 25.48
N ASN A 74 4.63 21.72 25.68
CA ASN A 74 3.34 22.04 26.29
C ASN A 74 3.47 22.48 27.76
N LEU A 75 4.37 21.83 28.52
CA LEU A 75 4.64 22.19 29.92
C LEU A 75 5.74 23.24 30.10
N ARG A 76 6.32 23.74 29.00
CA ARG A 76 7.45 24.69 28.99
C ARG A 76 8.64 24.22 29.83
N LEU A 77 9.01 22.95 29.68
CA LEU A 77 10.14 22.36 30.36
C LEU A 77 11.42 22.68 29.58
N TYR A 78 12.24 23.59 30.12
CA TYR A 78 13.49 24.02 29.50
C TYR A 78 14.65 23.13 29.95
N GLY A 79 14.91 22.07 29.20
CA GLY A 79 16.02 21.14 29.43
C GLY A 79 15.77 19.76 28.83
N SER A 80 16.83 19.10 28.34
CA SER A 80 16.71 17.75 27.82
C SER A 80 16.41 16.77 28.96
N PRO A 81 15.37 15.92 28.84
CA PRO A 81 15.09 14.92 29.86
C PRO A 81 16.15 13.82 29.86
N ALA A 82 16.39 13.24 31.02
CA ALA A 82 17.13 11.98 31.14
C ALA A 82 16.13 10.83 31.00
N CYS A 83 16.23 10.07 29.90
CA CYS A 83 15.35 8.94 29.62
C CYS A 83 16.09 7.62 29.81
N ALA A 84 15.50 6.71 30.60
CA ALA A 84 16.05 5.39 30.85
C ALA A 84 14.94 4.33 30.83
N PRO A 85 15.18 3.16 30.20
CA PRO A 85 16.24 2.88 29.21
C PRO A 85 16.15 3.79 27.97
N ALA A 86 17.12 3.71 27.05
CA ALA A 86 17.05 4.45 25.79
C ALA A 86 15.85 3.99 24.94
N TYR A 87 15.34 4.88 24.08
CA TYR A 87 14.27 4.56 23.15
C TYR A 87 14.66 3.38 22.26
N ALA A 88 13.72 2.45 22.08
CA ALA A 88 13.92 1.27 21.27
C ALA A 88 12.56 0.71 20.82
N PRO A 89 12.50 -0.10 19.75
CA PRO A 89 11.32 -0.90 19.48
C PRO A 89 10.96 -1.77 20.70
N PRO A 90 9.67 -1.96 21.02
CA PRO A 90 9.27 -2.88 22.09
C PRO A 90 9.74 -4.30 21.79
N GLY A 91 9.81 -5.16 22.80
CA GLY A 91 10.00 -6.61 22.61
C GLY A 91 8.65 -7.34 22.66
N ALA A 92 8.67 -8.65 22.93
CA ALA A 92 7.46 -9.41 23.21
C ALA A 92 6.71 -8.88 24.45
N SER A 93 7.45 -8.28 25.38
CA SER A 93 6.89 -7.53 26.52
C SER A 93 6.92 -6.03 26.23
N PRO A 94 5.95 -5.25 26.75
CA PRO A 94 5.95 -3.79 26.62
C PRO A 94 7.25 -3.16 27.10
N LEU A 95 7.77 -2.20 26.33
CA LEU A 95 8.92 -1.38 26.74
C LEU A 95 8.41 -0.21 27.60
N THR A 96 9.02 -0.02 28.76
CA THR A 96 8.73 1.13 29.63
C THR A 96 9.94 2.06 29.67
N VAL A 97 9.79 3.29 29.18
CA VAL A 97 10.81 4.34 29.23
C VAL A 97 10.35 5.44 30.17
N THR A 98 11.20 5.84 31.12
CA THR A 98 10.90 6.97 32.02
C THR A 98 11.85 8.12 31.73
N CYS A 99 11.28 9.25 31.33
CA CYS A 99 11.97 10.51 31.08
C CYS A 99 11.78 11.45 32.27
N SER A 100 12.88 11.83 32.92
CA SER A 100 12.89 12.72 34.07
C SER A 100 13.43 14.09 33.70
N PHE A 101 12.71 15.15 34.07
CA PHE A 101 13.07 16.54 33.84
C PHE A 101 13.67 17.17 35.10
N GLY A 102 14.49 18.22 34.93
CA GLY A 102 15.21 18.86 36.04
C GLY A 102 14.32 19.49 37.12
N ASP A 103 13.04 19.75 36.82
CA ASP A 103 12.06 20.28 37.79
C ASP A 103 11.33 19.18 38.59
N GLY A 104 11.69 17.92 38.39
CA GLY A 104 11.07 16.76 39.04
C GLY A 104 9.81 16.25 38.33
N THR A 105 9.44 16.81 37.17
CA THR A 105 8.41 16.21 36.31
C THR A 105 8.93 14.90 35.72
N THR A 106 8.10 13.86 35.72
CA THR A 106 8.41 12.59 35.06
C THR A 106 7.37 12.28 34.00
N LEU A 107 7.82 11.76 32.87
CA LEU A 107 6.99 11.20 31.80
C LEU A 107 7.36 9.72 31.65
N THR A 108 6.43 8.84 32.02
CA THR A 108 6.55 7.40 31.79
C THR A 108 5.81 7.03 30.51
N GLN A 109 6.52 6.37 29.61
CA GLN A 109 6.03 5.89 28.31
C GLN A 109 5.99 4.36 28.38
N VAL A 110 4.85 3.76 28.05
CA VAL A 110 4.71 2.30 27.91
C VAL A 110 4.32 2.02 26.47
N VAL A 111 5.22 1.39 25.72
CA VAL A 111 5.08 1.09 24.30
C VAL A 111 4.86 -0.41 24.12
N SER A 112 3.80 -0.77 23.39
CA SER A 112 3.44 -2.18 23.13
C SER A 112 3.18 -2.40 21.64
N ALA A 113 3.73 -3.48 21.08
CA ALA A 113 3.34 -4.00 19.77
C ALA A 113 2.25 -5.06 19.99
N LEU A 114 1.03 -4.78 19.54
CA LEU A 114 -0.17 -5.60 19.81
C LEU A 114 -0.58 -6.43 18.58
N GLY A 115 0.34 -6.67 17.65
CA GLY A 115 0.06 -7.37 16.40
C GLY A 115 -0.86 -6.58 15.50
N ALA A 116 -1.95 -7.20 15.06
CA ALA A 116 -2.94 -6.58 14.18
C ALA A 116 -3.72 -5.41 14.81
N GLN A 117 -3.78 -5.34 16.15
CA GLN A 117 -4.30 -4.17 16.86
C GLN A 117 -3.35 -2.95 16.76
N GLY A 118 -2.21 -3.10 16.10
CA GLY A 118 -1.23 -2.06 15.88
C GLY A 118 -0.33 -1.84 17.08
N SER A 119 0.10 -0.60 17.27
CA SER A 119 0.97 -0.21 18.37
C SER A 119 0.23 0.74 19.31
N GLN A 120 0.45 0.56 20.61
CA GLN A 120 -0.11 1.43 21.64
C GLN A 120 1.02 2.14 22.39
N PHE A 121 0.89 3.46 22.50
CA PHE A 121 1.74 4.30 23.33
C PHE A 121 0.90 4.82 24.50
N ARG A 122 1.22 4.41 25.72
CA ARG A 122 0.57 4.91 26.94
C ARG A 122 1.51 5.84 27.70
N PHE A 123 1.07 7.05 27.94
CA PHE A 123 1.81 8.08 28.64
C PHE A 123 1.20 8.33 30.01
N THR A 124 2.05 8.38 31.02
CA THR A 124 1.69 8.84 32.37
C THR A 124 2.69 9.90 32.78
N ALA A 125 2.22 11.12 33.00
CA ALA A 125 3.04 12.20 33.53
C ALA A 125 2.76 12.39 35.01
N THR A 126 3.79 12.63 35.82
CA THR A 126 3.63 13.04 37.22
C THR A 126 4.42 14.29 37.52
N ARG A 127 3.82 15.20 38.32
CA ARG A 127 4.49 16.42 38.78
C ARG A 127 4.05 16.75 40.20
N SER A 128 5.01 17.15 41.04
CA SER A 128 4.71 17.60 42.39
C SER A 128 4.15 19.02 42.39
N LEU A 129 3.06 19.25 43.12
CA LEU A 129 2.51 20.57 43.32
C LEU A 129 3.22 21.23 44.51
N GLN A 130 3.96 22.31 44.24
CA GLN A 130 4.52 23.12 45.32
C GLN A 130 3.40 23.90 46.03
N LEU A 131 3.01 23.42 47.21
CA LEU A 131 2.06 24.10 48.10
C LEU A 131 2.65 25.43 48.58
N GLN A 132 1.89 26.52 48.43
CA GLN A 132 2.35 27.84 48.88
C GLN A 132 1.72 28.23 50.22
N PHE A 133 0.41 28.04 50.39
CA PHE A 133 -0.30 28.47 51.59
C PHE A 133 -0.64 27.28 52.50
N ALA A 134 -1.00 26.13 51.93
CA ALA A 134 -1.29 24.91 52.69
C ALA A 134 -0.04 24.30 53.38
N LYS A 135 1.16 24.71 52.96
CA LYS A 135 2.43 24.32 53.61
C LYS A 135 2.60 24.93 55.00
N ILE A 136 1.95 26.06 55.28
CA ILE A 136 1.96 26.70 56.62
C ILE A 136 1.09 25.89 57.60
N LEU A 137 0.06 25.21 57.08
CA LEU A 137 -0.93 24.46 57.86
C LEU A 137 -0.59 22.97 57.99
N THR A 138 0.38 22.47 57.21
CA THR A 138 0.73 21.05 57.16
C THR A 138 2.26 20.87 57.08
N ASN A 139 2.82 19.94 57.86
CA ASN A 139 4.20 19.45 57.68
C ASN A 139 4.29 18.36 56.58
N GLY A 140 3.28 18.29 55.69
CA GLY A 140 3.09 17.19 54.75
C GLY A 140 3.95 17.30 53.49
N ALA A 141 4.17 16.17 52.82
CA ALA A 141 4.79 16.11 51.51
C ALA A 141 3.91 16.81 50.45
N SER A 142 4.54 17.49 49.50
CA SER A 142 3.85 18.08 48.34
C SER A 142 3.03 17.01 47.60
N PRO A 143 1.73 17.23 47.32
CA PRO A 143 0.92 16.27 46.60
C PRO A 143 1.42 16.12 45.16
N THR A 144 1.43 14.89 44.66
CA THR A 144 1.75 14.59 43.26
C THR A 144 0.46 14.54 42.45
N LEU A 145 0.46 15.22 41.31
CA LEU A 145 -0.62 15.16 40.34
C LEU A 145 -0.16 14.34 39.14
N ASN A 146 -1.12 13.68 38.51
CA ASN A 146 -0.87 12.87 37.32
C ASN A 146 -1.83 13.21 36.18
N GLY A 147 -1.33 13.03 34.96
CA GLY A 147 -2.13 12.95 33.74
C GLY A 147 -1.79 11.65 33.01
N SER A 148 -2.77 11.04 32.36
CA SER A 148 -2.53 9.84 31.57
C SER A 148 -3.33 9.84 30.28
N SER A 149 -2.72 9.34 29.21
CA SER A 149 -3.33 9.24 27.88
C SER A 149 -2.73 8.09 27.10
N SER A 150 -3.44 7.59 26.10
CA SER A 150 -2.93 6.57 25.19
C SER A 150 -3.24 6.89 23.74
N GLY A 151 -2.25 6.69 22.86
CA GLY A 151 -2.37 6.80 21.42
C GLY A 151 -2.25 5.42 20.78
N GLY A 152 -3.16 5.11 19.85
CA GLY A 152 -3.12 3.89 19.05
C GLY A 152 -2.88 4.21 17.57
N VAL A 153 -2.11 3.36 16.89
CA VAL A 153 -1.76 3.52 15.47
C VAL A 153 -1.64 2.16 14.79
N ASN A 154 -1.87 2.10 13.48
CA ASN A 154 -1.79 0.88 12.65
C ASN A 154 -2.72 -0.25 13.10
N ASN A 155 -3.84 0.10 13.73
CA ASN A 155 -4.88 -0.88 14.07
C ASN A 155 -5.66 -1.25 12.80
N LEU A 156 -5.50 -2.51 12.37
CA LEU A 156 -6.10 -3.02 11.15
C LEU A 156 -7.62 -3.06 11.17
N LEU A 157 -8.26 -2.97 12.33
CA LEU A 157 -9.72 -2.85 12.45
C LEU A 157 -10.29 -1.69 11.63
N TYR A 158 -9.51 -0.62 11.45
CA TYR A 158 -9.91 0.57 10.69
C TYR A 158 -9.42 0.55 9.23
N THR A 159 -8.59 -0.41 8.87
CA THR A 159 -8.13 -0.70 7.50
C THR A 159 -8.10 -2.21 7.30
N PRO A 160 -9.27 -2.88 7.36
CA PRO A 160 -9.33 -4.32 7.37
C PRO A 160 -8.99 -4.89 5.99
N THR A 161 -8.41 -6.08 5.98
CA THR A 161 -8.12 -6.80 4.73
C THR A 161 -9.39 -7.25 4.06
N VAL A 162 -10.36 -7.71 4.86
CA VAL A 162 -11.67 -8.14 4.39
C VAL A 162 -12.71 -7.56 5.34
N ALA A 163 -13.67 -6.79 4.82
CA ALA A 163 -14.80 -6.34 5.60
C ALA A 163 -16.16 -6.46 4.90
N ALA A 164 -17.16 -6.91 5.67
CA ALA A 164 -18.56 -6.93 5.26
C ALA A 164 -19.41 -6.03 6.15
N LEU A 165 -20.25 -5.20 5.52
CA LEU A 165 -21.11 -4.22 6.18
C LEU A 165 -22.51 -4.75 6.52
N ASP A 166 -22.96 -5.82 5.84
CA ASP A 166 -24.25 -6.46 6.10
C ASP A 166 -24.33 -6.92 7.56
N ARG A 167 -25.54 -6.86 8.11
CA ARG A 167 -25.88 -7.24 9.49
C ARG A 167 -26.68 -8.54 9.56
N ALA A 168 -26.78 -9.28 8.47
CA ALA A 168 -27.41 -10.59 8.42
C ALA A 168 -26.80 -11.57 9.45
N GLY A 169 -27.63 -12.49 9.96
CA GLY A 169 -27.25 -13.43 11.01
C GLY A 169 -27.30 -12.89 12.45
N CYS A 170 -27.51 -11.58 12.63
CA CYS A 170 -27.62 -10.98 13.96
C CYS A 170 -28.98 -11.22 14.62
N GLY A 171 -28.99 -11.50 15.94
CA GLY A 171 -30.23 -11.61 16.72
C GLY A 171 -31.17 -12.74 16.30
N GLY A 172 -30.66 -13.78 15.63
CA GLY A 172 -31.46 -14.90 15.12
C GLY A 172 -32.06 -14.68 13.73
N ALA A 173 -31.75 -13.56 13.06
CA ALA A 173 -32.06 -13.39 11.64
C ALA A 173 -31.27 -14.40 10.79
N GLY A 174 -31.87 -14.88 9.70
CA GLY A 174 -31.17 -15.75 8.74
C GLY A 174 -30.09 -15.01 7.95
N GLY A 175 -29.25 -15.76 7.24
CA GLY A 175 -28.20 -15.23 6.36
C GLY A 175 -26.84 -15.02 7.04
N SER A 176 -25.91 -14.45 6.29
CA SER A 176 -24.56 -14.10 6.74
C SER A 176 -24.05 -12.87 5.99
N ALA A 177 -23.05 -12.19 6.56
CA ALA A 177 -22.38 -11.06 5.90
C ALA A 177 -21.10 -11.50 5.15
N ILE A 178 -20.50 -12.60 5.60
CA ILE A 178 -19.41 -13.28 4.89
C ILE A 178 -19.78 -14.76 4.77
N SER A 179 -19.84 -15.26 3.54
CA SER A 179 -20.15 -16.65 3.21
C SER A 179 -18.97 -17.33 2.54
N ILE A 180 -18.51 -18.45 3.10
CA ILE A 180 -17.36 -19.21 2.60
C ILE A 180 -17.83 -20.64 2.34
N THR A 181 -17.96 -20.97 1.05
CA THR A 181 -18.69 -22.17 0.60
C THR A 181 -17.91 -23.11 -0.30
N GLY A 182 -16.73 -22.69 -0.75
CA GLY A 182 -15.87 -23.48 -1.62
C GLY A 182 -15.01 -24.53 -0.90
N SER A 183 -13.88 -24.86 -1.51
CA SER A 183 -12.90 -25.84 -1.02
C SER A 183 -11.54 -25.21 -0.73
N GLY A 184 -10.76 -25.83 0.16
CA GLY A 184 -9.46 -25.33 0.59
C GLY A 184 -9.56 -24.40 1.80
N THR A 185 -8.62 -23.47 1.92
CA THR A 185 -8.52 -22.55 3.06
C THR A 185 -8.40 -21.12 2.58
N LEU A 186 -9.37 -20.26 2.94
CA LEU A 186 -9.24 -18.83 2.75
C LEU A 186 -8.15 -18.32 3.69
N SER A 187 -7.03 -17.88 3.13
CA SER A 187 -5.90 -17.37 3.90
C SER A 187 -5.89 -15.85 3.85
N VAL A 188 -6.00 -15.18 5.00
CA VAL A 188 -5.98 -13.72 5.10
C VAL A 188 -4.80 -13.30 5.96
N THR A 189 -3.93 -12.45 5.43
CA THR A 189 -2.92 -11.75 6.25
C THR A 189 -3.42 -10.34 6.54
N GLY A 190 -3.85 -10.13 7.78
CA GLY A 190 -4.54 -8.94 8.29
C GLY A 190 -5.94 -9.28 8.86
N ASP A 191 -6.75 -8.25 9.13
CA ASP A 191 -8.03 -8.42 9.85
C ASP A 191 -9.20 -8.81 8.93
N VAL A 192 -10.07 -9.66 9.46
CA VAL A 192 -11.39 -9.98 8.86
C VAL A 192 -12.47 -9.39 9.75
N VAL A 193 -13.30 -8.50 9.19
CA VAL A 193 -14.30 -7.76 9.95
C VAL A 193 -15.69 -7.97 9.35
N SER A 194 -16.66 -8.34 10.17
CA SER A 194 -18.03 -8.62 9.74
C SER A 194 -19.02 -7.93 10.67
N SER A 195 -19.85 -7.05 10.10
CA SER A 195 -21.00 -6.45 10.78
C SER A 195 -22.17 -7.42 11.00
N GLY A 196 -22.09 -8.62 10.42
CA GLY A 196 -23.04 -9.72 10.57
C GLY A 196 -22.34 -10.99 11.02
N THR A 197 -22.87 -12.17 10.65
CA THR A 197 -22.23 -13.46 10.89
C THR A 197 -21.30 -13.87 9.76
N ILE A 198 -20.28 -14.64 10.10
CA ILE A 198 -19.39 -15.34 9.17
C ILE A 198 -19.82 -16.82 9.14
N THR A 199 -20.03 -17.38 7.95
CA THR A 199 -20.43 -18.78 7.77
C THR A 199 -19.43 -19.55 6.93
N LEU A 200 -18.98 -20.69 7.45
CA LEU A 200 -18.12 -21.68 6.79
C LEU A 200 -18.94 -22.96 6.60
N SER A 201 -18.98 -23.51 5.40
CA SER A 201 -19.68 -24.80 5.14
C SER A 201 -18.72 -25.98 4.93
N VAL A 202 -17.75 -25.83 4.02
CA VAL A 202 -16.77 -26.88 3.69
C VAL A 202 -15.32 -26.39 3.81
N ALA A 203 -15.01 -25.22 3.25
CA ALA A 203 -13.69 -24.59 3.35
C ALA A 203 -13.33 -24.15 4.78
N GLY A 204 -12.02 -24.10 5.04
CA GLY A 204 -11.46 -23.49 6.23
C GLY A 204 -11.15 -22.00 6.06
N MET A 205 -10.88 -21.33 7.16
CA MET A 205 -10.35 -19.98 7.21
C MET A 205 -9.07 -19.96 8.04
N ARG A 206 -8.04 -19.25 7.56
CA ARG A 206 -6.78 -19.00 8.25
C ARG A 206 -6.52 -17.51 8.27
N VAL A 207 -6.42 -16.91 9.45
CA VAL A 207 -6.27 -15.44 9.59
C VAL A 207 -5.01 -15.12 10.38
N ALA A 208 -4.08 -14.42 9.75
CA ALA A 208 -2.95 -13.76 10.40
C ALA A 208 -3.34 -12.33 10.76
N GLY A 209 -4.21 -12.20 11.75
CA GLY A 209 -4.85 -10.97 12.20
C GLY A 209 -6.07 -11.28 13.09
N ASP A 210 -6.78 -10.27 13.54
CA ASP A 210 -7.97 -10.43 14.35
C ASP A 210 -9.22 -10.69 13.47
N ILE A 211 -10.12 -11.52 13.98
CA ILE A 211 -11.44 -11.73 13.38
C ILE A 211 -12.47 -10.99 14.22
N TYR A 212 -13.16 -10.03 13.64
CA TYR A 212 -14.26 -9.33 14.28
C TYR A 212 -15.59 -9.80 13.68
N ALA A 213 -16.35 -10.59 14.41
CA ALA A 213 -17.68 -11.02 13.98
C ALA A 213 -18.73 -10.45 14.94
N ARG A 214 -19.51 -9.44 14.50
CA ARG A 214 -20.44 -8.72 15.38
C ARG A 214 -21.36 -9.66 16.15
N CYS A 215 -21.85 -10.70 15.48
CA CYS A 215 -22.97 -11.51 15.93
C CYS A 215 -22.58 -12.92 16.38
N GLN A 216 -21.28 -13.18 16.53
CA GLN A 216 -20.73 -14.48 16.94
C GLN A 216 -19.58 -14.28 17.93
N ALA A 217 -19.64 -14.97 19.07
CA ALA A 217 -18.50 -15.06 20.01
C ALA A 217 -17.34 -15.90 19.45
N ALA A 218 -17.66 -16.84 18.56
CA ALA A 218 -16.72 -17.65 17.80
C ALA A 218 -17.33 -17.99 16.44
N VAL A 219 -16.50 -18.08 15.40
CA VAL A 219 -16.93 -18.50 14.07
C VAL A 219 -16.94 -20.03 14.01
N SER A 220 -18.08 -20.63 13.68
CA SER A 220 -18.23 -22.08 13.58
C SER A 220 -17.58 -22.63 12.31
N GLY A 221 -16.88 -23.76 12.40
CA GLY A 221 -16.15 -24.38 11.29
C GLY A 221 -14.65 -24.46 11.56
N SER A 222 -13.86 -24.74 10.51
CA SER A 222 -12.40 -24.83 10.61
C SER A 222 -11.77 -23.44 10.53
N VAL A 223 -11.56 -22.78 11.67
CA VAL A 223 -10.86 -21.49 11.78
C VAL A 223 -9.52 -21.67 12.47
N THR A 224 -8.45 -21.18 11.86
CA THR A 224 -7.08 -21.27 12.39
C THR A 224 -6.45 -19.88 12.46
N SER A 225 -5.73 -19.59 13.54
CA SER A 225 -4.95 -18.35 13.66
C SER A 225 -3.56 -18.53 13.07
N ALA A 226 -3.05 -17.44 12.51
CA ALA A 226 -1.70 -17.31 12.00
C ALA A 226 -1.04 -16.04 12.57
N CYS A 227 0.24 -15.89 12.29
CA CYS A 227 1.11 -14.89 12.89
C CYS A 227 1.12 -13.62 12.06
N TYR A 228 0.69 -12.50 12.63
CA TYR A 228 0.76 -11.20 11.98
C TYR A 228 2.05 -10.47 12.40
N PRO A 229 2.79 -9.81 11.47
CA PRO A 229 2.47 -9.61 10.05
C PRO A 229 2.99 -10.69 9.09
N SER A 230 3.83 -11.63 9.53
CA SER A 230 4.52 -12.56 8.61
C SER A 230 3.63 -13.51 7.81
N GLY A 231 2.40 -13.74 8.28
CA GLY A 231 1.54 -14.81 7.76
C GLY A 231 2.00 -16.21 8.15
N ALA A 232 3.01 -16.38 9.01
CA ALA A 232 3.53 -17.67 9.44
C ALA A 232 2.50 -18.46 10.29
N THR A 233 2.67 -19.78 10.38
CA THR A 233 1.79 -20.62 11.19
C THR A 233 2.14 -20.50 12.67
N ALA A 234 1.13 -20.41 13.53
CA ALA A 234 1.32 -20.37 14.98
C ALA A 234 1.99 -21.68 15.50
N PRO A 235 2.77 -21.64 16.60
CA PRO A 235 2.97 -20.52 17.53
C PRO A 235 3.89 -19.42 16.98
N CYS A 236 3.56 -18.16 17.29
CA CYS A 236 4.26 -17.00 16.75
C CYS A 236 5.56 -16.71 17.50
N SER A 237 6.57 -16.30 16.73
CA SER A 237 7.82 -15.77 17.26
C SER A 237 7.79 -14.26 17.14
N TYR A 238 8.24 -13.57 18.19
CA TYR A 238 8.36 -12.12 18.17
C TYR A 238 9.18 -11.66 16.93
N PRO A 239 8.75 -10.64 16.17
CA PRO A 239 7.69 -9.66 16.47
C PRO A 239 6.26 -10.10 16.17
N ASP A 240 6.04 -11.29 15.63
CA ASP A 240 4.70 -11.70 15.24
C ASP A 240 3.80 -12.04 16.42
N VAL A 241 2.52 -11.70 16.29
CA VAL A 241 1.48 -11.98 17.29
C VAL A 241 0.33 -12.73 16.62
N ALA A 242 -0.16 -13.79 17.27
CA ALA A 242 -1.34 -14.51 16.80
C ALA A 242 -2.59 -13.66 17.06
N GLY A 243 -3.43 -13.51 16.05
CA GLY A 243 -4.70 -12.82 16.23
C GLY A 243 -5.76 -13.64 16.97
N VAL A 244 -6.85 -12.98 17.34
CA VAL A 244 -7.96 -13.54 18.11
C VAL A 244 -9.31 -13.27 17.47
N THR A 245 -10.31 -14.10 17.77
CA THR A 245 -11.70 -13.83 17.42
C THR A 245 -12.36 -12.96 18.48
N ARG A 246 -13.00 -11.88 18.05
CA ARG A 246 -13.69 -10.89 18.87
C ARG A 246 -15.13 -10.73 18.40
N SER A 247 -16.02 -10.42 19.35
CA SER A 247 -17.44 -10.21 19.08
C SER A 247 -17.90 -8.78 19.35
N GLY A 248 -19.07 -8.42 18.84
CA GLY A 248 -19.78 -7.19 19.20
C GLY A 248 -19.33 -5.92 18.46
N TYR A 249 -18.37 -5.99 17.53
CA TYR A 249 -17.92 -4.82 16.79
C TYR A 249 -18.78 -4.58 15.52
N PRO A 250 -19.48 -3.43 15.40
CA PRO A 250 -20.15 -3.06 14.16
C PRO A 250 -19.18 -2.26 13.29
N PHE A 251 -18.71 -2.84 12.18
CA PHE A 251 -17.94 -2.09 11.20
C PHE A 251 -18.83 -1.05 10.54
N ILE A 252 -18.35 0.19 10.55
CA ILE A 252 -19.05 1.32 9.97
C ILE A 252 -18.38 1.60 8.65
N ASP A 253 -19.18 1.74 7.60
CA ASP A 253 -18.74 2.18 6.28
C ASP A 253 -17.81 3.41 6.42
N PRO A 254 -16.54 3.34 5.97
CA PRO A 254 -15.63 4.49 6.00
C PRO A 254 -16.15 5.68 5.19
N GLY A 255 -16.92 5.45 4.12
CA GLY A 255 -17.47 6.52 3.29
C GLY A 255 -16.45 7.16 2.35
N TYR A 256 -15.53 6.37 1.77
CA TYR A 256 -14.55 6.88 0.81
C TYR A 256 -15.25 7.67 -0.33
N PRO A 257 -14.73 8.85 -0.71
CA PRO A 257 -15.33 9.68 -1.73
C PRO A 257 -15.17 9.05 -3.12
N PRO A 258 -16.06 9.37 -4.08
CA PRO A 258 -15.90 8.93 -5.45
C PRO A 258 -14.62 9.50 -6.09
N PRO A 259 -13.89 8.70 -6.87
CA PRO A 259 -12.75 9.22 -7.64
C PRO A 259 -13.24 10.17 -8.73
N THR A 260 -12.48 11.22 -8.99
CA THR A 260 -12.82 12.19 -10.05
C THR A 260 -12.59 11.57 -11.42
N VAL A 261 -13.65 11.45 -12.22
CA VAL A 261 -13.55 10.99 -13.60
C VAL A 261 -13.01 12.13 -14.48
N VAL A 262 -11.79 11.96 -14.97
CA VAL A 262 -11.16 12.87 -15.95
C VAL A 262 -11.06 12.13 -17.27
N GLY A 263 -11.71 12.64 -18.31
CA GLY A 263 -11.75 12.01 -19.63
C GLY A 263 -13.11 12.20 -20.33
N GLY A 264 -13.13 12.02 -21.65
CA GLY A 264 -14.34 12.07 -22.46
C GLY A 264 -15.06 10.72 -22.54
N ALA A 265 -16.10 10.66 -23.37
CA ALA A 265 -16.73 9.41 -23.75
C ALA A 265 -15.75 8.54 -24.56
N GLN A 266 -15.65 7.27 -24.18
CA GLN A 266 -14.83 6.26 -24.84
C GLN A 266 -15.71 5.29 -25.62
N GLY A 267 -15.19 4.83 -26.77
CA GLY A 267 -15.84 3.81 -27.58
C GLY A 267 -15.66 2.41 -26.98
N ALA A 268 -16.43 1.44 -27.48
CA ALA A 268 -16.20 0.05 -27.16
C ALA A 268 -14.76 -0.37 -27.57
N PRO A 269 -14.07 -1.21 -26.77
CA PRO A 269 -12.78 -1.77 -27.15
C PRO A 269 -12.82 -2.39 -28.55
N SER A 270 -11.79 -2.14 -29.36
CA SER A 270 -11.73 -2.57 -30.77
C SER A 270 -10.51 -3.46 -31.05
N ALA A 271 -9.60 -3.07 -31.95
CA ALA A 271 -8.36 -3.81 -32.19
C ALA A 271 -7.16 -3.22 -31.42
N THR A 272 -7.21 -1.95 -31.03
CA THR A 272 -6.07 -1.29 -30.37
C THR A 272 -5.91 -1.76 -28.94
N VAL A 273 -4.70 -2.22 -28.58
CA VAL A 273 -4.37 -2.77 -27.26
C VAL A 273 -4.60 -1.75 -26.14
N VAL A 274 -4.27 -0.48 -26.39
CA VAL A 274 -4.35 0.59 -25.39
C VAL A 274 -5.76 1.13 -25.27
N LEU A 275 -6.31 1.07 -24.07
CA LEU A 275 -7.55 1.73 -23.67
C LEU A 275 -7.23 3.04 -22.94
N LEU A 276 -8.06 4.05 -23.16
CA LEU A 276 -7.94 5.36 -22.53
C LEU A 276 -8.94 5.48 -21.38
N SER A 277 -8.56 6.17 -20.32
CA SER A 277 -9.47 6.49 -19.22
C SER A 277 -10.60 7.42 -19.67
N GLY A 278 -11.72 7.41 -18.93
CA GLY A 278 -12.93 8.15 -19.27
C GLY A 278 -14.20 7.31 -19.10
N ILE A 279 -15.24 7.70 -19.83
CA ILE A 279 -16.60 7.19 -19.66
C ILE A 279 -16.93 6.14 -20.71
N TYR A 280 -17.22 4.92 -20.28
CA TYR A 280 -17.65 3.81 -21.13
C TYR A 280 -19.15 3.55 -20.93
N ALA A 281 -19.95 4.00 -21.90
CA ALA A 281 -21.42 3.90 -21.82
C ALA A 281 -21.94 2.48 -22.07
N ALA A 282 -21.18 1.65 -22.80
CA ALA A 282 -21.52 0.27 -23.11
C ALA A 282 -20.60 -0.69 -22.35
N ILE A 283 -21.12 -1.86 -21.99
CA ILE A 283 -20.31 -2.90 -21.35
C ILE A 283 -19.22 -3.37 -22.32
N PRO A 284 -17.93 -3.21 -22.00
CA PRO A 284 -16.89 -3.87 -22.76
C PRO A 284 -17.00 -5.37 -22.50
N ASN A 285 -17.00 -6.17 -23.56
CA ASN A 285 -16.97 -7.62 -23.44
C ASN A 285 -15.58 -8.12 -23.84
N PHE A 286 -14.73 -8.32 -22.84
CA PHE A 286 -13.40 -8.87 -23.01
C PHE A 286 -13.51 -10.41 -22.99
N GLY A 287 -13.20 -11.08 -24.10
CA GLY A 287 -13.50 -12.52 -24.24
C GLY A 287 -12.89 -13.22 -25.43
N GLY A 288 -11.94 -12.59 -26.12
CA GLY A 288 -11.30 -13.09 -27.34
C GLY A 288 -9.89 -13.65 -27.18
N ARG A 289 -9.37 -13.77 -25.95
CA ARG A 289 -7.98 -14.11 -25.62
C ARG A 289 -6.97 -13.04 -26.09
N HIS A 290 -7.34 -11.79 -25.90
CA HIS A 290 -6.53 -10.61 -26.22
C HIS A 290 -5.86 -10.01 -24.97
N CYS A 291 -4.93 -9.07 -25.18
CA CYS A 291 -4.29 -8.29 -24.13
C CYS A 291 -4.73 -6.83 -24.18
N TRP A 292 -5.16 -6.26 -23.06
CA TRP A 292 -5.61 -4.88 -23.00
C TRP A 292 -4.79 -4.10 -21.99
N PHE A 293 -4.18 -3.02 -22.47
CA PHE A 293 -3.42 -2.11 -21.63
C PHE A 293 -4.28 -0.91 -21.23
N LEU A 294 -4.46 -0.70 -19.93
CA LEU A 294 -5.17 0.46 -19.41
C LEU A 294 -4.20 1.63 -19.22
N SER A 295 -4.44 2.73 -19.91
CA SER A 295 -3.78 4.01 -19.60
C SER A 295 -4.17 4.50 -18.21
N GLY A 296 -3.30 5.25 -17.54
CA GLY A 296 -3.60 5.80 -16.21
C GLY A 296 -4.88 6.66 -16.19
N GLY A 297 -5.64 6.58 -15.10
CA GLY A 297 -6.87 7.36 -14.91
C GLY A 297 -8.07 6.55 -14.40
N VAL A 298 -9.21 7.21 -14.32
CA VAL A 298 -10.46 6.62 -13.84
C VAL A 298 -11.29 6.13 -15.03
N TYR A 299 -11.73 4.89 -14.97
CA TYR A 299 -12.61 4.27 -15.96
C TYR A 299 -14.02 4.18 -15.38
N ASP A 300 -14.94 5.01 -15.88
CA ASP A 300 -16.34 5.01 -15.50
C ASP A 300 -17.13 4.04 -16.38
N TRP A 301 -17.37 2.83 -15.86
CA TRP A 301 -18.01 1.72 -16.57
C TRP A 301 -19.52 1.78 -16.36
N GLN A 302 -20.22 2.63 -17.09
CA GLN A 302 -21.63 2.96 -16.81
C GLN A 302 -22.59 1.78 -16.95
N ALA A 303 -22.26 0.80 -17.80
CA ALA A 303 -23.02 -0.42 -18.00
C ALA A 303 -22.36 -1.66 -17.37
N GLY A 304 -21.29 -1.48 -16.60
CA GLY A 304 -20.47 -2.57 -16.03
C GLY A 304 -19.24 -2.92 -16.87
N PHE A 305 -18.47 -3.89 -16.37
CA PHE A 305 -17.23 -4.40 -16.94
C PHE A 305 -17.30 -5.93 -16.98
N SER A 306 -17.10 -6.54 -18.16
CA SER A 306 -17.11 -8.00 -18.31
C SER A 306 -15.79 -8.51 -18.87
N ASN A 307 -15.15 -9.45 -18.18
CA ASN A 307 -13.98 -10.18 -18.67
C ASN A 307 -14.15 -11.69 -18.52
N SER A 308 -14.25 -12.37 -19.65
CA SER A 308 -14.48 -13.80 -19.74
C SER A 308 -13.26 -14.61 -20.16
N ASN A 309 -12.33 -14.06 -20.97
CA ASN A 309 -11.17 -14.79 -21.51
C ASN A 309 -9.97 -13.91 -21.90
N ASP A 310 -9.97 -12.60 -21.62
CA ASP A 310 -8.84 -11.72 -21.98
C ASP A 310 -7.97 -11.42 -20.75
N PHE A 311 -6.78 -10.87 -21.01
CA PHE A 311 -5.93 -10.28 -20.00
C PHE A 311 -6.07 -8.74 -20.05
N VAL A 312 -6.56 -8.12 -18.97
CA VAL A 312 -6.66 -6.66 -18.83
C VAL A 312 -5.74 -6.17 -17.71
N SER A 313 -4.85 -5.22 -17.99
CA SER A 313 -3.91 -4.70 -16.98
C SER A 313 -3.34 -3.32 -17.31
N ASN A 314 -2.86 -2.59 -16.29
CA ASN A 314 -2.08 -1.36 -16.44
C ASN A 314 -0.57 -1.55 -16.19
N GLU A 315 -0.09 -2.79 -16.09
CA GLU A 315 1.31 -3.15 -15.84
C GLU A 315 2.19 -2.94 -17.07
N LEU A 316 3.22 -2.11 -16.93
CA LEU A 316 4.23 -1.93 -17.96
C LEU A 316 5.40 -2.87 -17.69
N LYS A 317 5.57 -3.87 -18.55
CA LYS A 317 6.58 -4.93 -18.43
C LYS A 317 7.63 -4.83 -19.56
N PRO A 318 8.86 -5.33 -19.38
CA PRO A 318 9.80 -5.46 -20.49
C PRO A 318 9.38 -6.61 -21.43
N PRO A 319 9.85 -6.63 -22.70
CA PRO A 319 9.86 -7.85 -23.48
C PRO A 319 10.83 -8.86 -22.85
N ASP A 320 10.55 -10.15 -22.99
CA ASP A 320 11.40 -11.23 -22.45
C ASP A 320 11.83 -11.00 -20.98
N GLU A 321 10.86 -10.92 -20.08
CA GLU A 321 11.08 -10.79 -18.63
C GLU A 321 12.07 -11.86 -18.14
N PRO A 322 13.10 -11.47 -17.35
CA PRO A 322 14.09 -12.40 -16.83
C PRO A 322 13.54 -13.20 -15.65
N SER A 323 14.05 -14.42 -15.44
CA SER A 323 13.83 -15.15 -14.20
C SER A 323 14.41 -14.37 -13.02
N ALA A 324 13.67 -14.33 -11.91
CA ALA A 324 14.09 -13.59 -10.72
C ALA A 324 15.49 -14.05 -10.24
N GLY A 325 16.44 -13.11 -10.18
CA GLY A 325 17.82 -13.38 -9.79
C GLY A 325 18.72 -13.97 -10.89
N ASN A 326 18.20 -14.21 -12.11
CA ASN A 326 19.01 -14.64 -13.25
C ASN A 326 18.52 -14.00 -14.56
N ASN A 327 19.22 -12.96 -15.01
CA ASN A 327 18.89 -12.24 -16.23
C ASN A 327 19.32 -12.93 -17.53
N THR A 328 19.85 -14.16 -17.50
CA THR A 328 20.16 -14.93 -18.72
C THR A 328 19.09 -15.97 -19.05
N VAL A 329 18.09 -16.12 -18.18
CA VAL A 329 17.02 -17.10 -18.31
C VAL A 329 15.70 -16.35 -18.36
N ARG A 330 14.84 -16.73 -19.31
CA ARG A 330 13.50 -16.17 -19.45
C ARG A 330 12.58 -16.67 -18.31
N ALA A 331 11.78 -15.77 -17.72
CA ALA A 331 10.79 -16.15 -16.72
C ALA A 331 9.70 -17.06 -17.32
N THR A 332 9.18 -17.99 -16.51
CA THR A 332 8.07 -18.86 -16.88
C THR A 332 7.07 -18.92 -15.70
N PRO A 333 5.84 -18.39 -15.85
CA PRO A 333 5.32 -17.68 -17.02
C PRO A 333 5.90 -16.25 -17.17
N GLN A 334 5.65 -15.62 -18.32
CA GLN A 334 5.75 -14.16 -18.49
C GLN A 334 4.43 -13.52 -18.07
N PHE A 335 4.46 -12.26 -17.66
CA PHE A 335 3.28 -11.54 -17.20
C PHE A 335 2.19 -11.47 -18.28
N TRP A 336 2.53 -11.02 -19.50
CA TRP A 336 1.57 -10.92 -20.61
C TRP A 336 1.41 -12.22 -21.42
N SER A 337 1.87 -13.36 -20.90
CA SER A 337 1.65 -14.68 -21.49
C SER A 337 1.18 -15.70 -20.45
N THR A 338 -0.08 -15.60 -20.08
CA THR A 338 -0.79 -16.54 -19.21
C THR A 338 -2.08 -17.04 -19.86
N ASN A 339 -2.53 -18.24 -19.49
CA ASN A 339 -3.88 -18.74 -19.79
C ASN A 339 -4.30 -18.67 -21.28
N GLY A 340 -3.33 -18.85 -22.18
CA GLY A 340 -3.58 -18.89 -23.62
C GLY A 340 -3.61 -17.52 -24.30
N VAL A 341 -3.20 -16.47 -23.61
CA VAL A 341 -2.85 -15.15 -24.13
C VAL A 341 -1.34 -15.09 -24.38
N GLN A 342 -0.87 -14.37 -25.41
CA GLN A 342 0.54 -14.31 -25.84
C GLN A 342 0.93 -12.89 -26.32
N CYS A 343 1.09 -11.95 -25.38
CA CYS A 343 1.55 -10.58 -25.69
C CYS A 343 2.75 -10.11 -24.85
N ASP A 344 3.53 -11.06 -24.34
CA ASP A 344 4.76 -10.86 -23.58
C ASP A 344 5.89 -10.17 -24.37
N GLY A 345 5.72 -9.98 -25.67
CA GLY A 345 6.72 -9.35 -26.52
C GLY A 345 8.02 -10.16 -26.56
N ALA A 346 8.95 -9.69 -27.36
CA ALA A 346 10.29 -10.27 -27.44
C ALA A 346 11.25 -9.22 -27.98
N PHE A 347 12.53 -9.36 -27.68
CA PHE A 347 13.57 -8.61 -28.38
C PHE A 347 14.69 -9.53 -28.84
N GLN A 348 15.39 -9.09 -29.88
CA GLN A 348 16.53 -9.82 -30.40
C GLN A 348 17.61 -8.84 -30.82
N VAL A 349 18.85 -9.21 -30.53
CA VAL A 349 20.03 -8.48 -30.96
C VAL A 349 20.72 -9.27 -32.05
N THR A 350 20.97 -8.63 -33.18
CA THR A 350 21.65 -9.26 -34.31
C THR A 350 22.77 -8.39 -34.84
N LYS A 351 23.74 -9.04 -35.46
CA LYS A 351 24.86 -8.38 -36.10
C LYS A 351 24.49 -8.02 -37.53
N VAL A 352 24.76 -6.78 -37.93
CA VAL A 352 24.55 -6.30 -39.30
C VAL A 352 25.79 -5.60 -39.82
N THR A 353 25.87 -5.35 -41.13
CA THR A 353 26.96 -4.58 -41.73
C THR A 353 26.64 -3.10 -41.70
N GLY A 354 27.60 -2.31 -41.24
CA GLY A 354 27.51 -0.88 -41.00
C GLY A 354 28.59 -0.05 -41.70
N PRO A 355 28.61 1.27 -41.48
CA PRO A 355 29.63 2.15 -42.04
C PRO A 355 30.83 2.39 -41.11
N ARG A 356 30.82 1.89 -39.85
CA ARG A 356 31.81 2.24 -38.82
C ARG A 356 32.24 1.04 -37.98
N ASP A 357 33.42 1.16 -37.38
CA ASP A 357 33.91 0.19 -36.39
C ASP A 357 33.42 0.56 -34.99
N ILE A 358 32.66 -0.34 -34.38
CA ILE A 358 32.41 -0.37 -32.93
C ILE A 358 33.38 -1.36 -32.27
N PRO A 359 33.74 -1.16 -30.98
CA PRO A 359 34.69 -2.04 -30.29
C PRO A 359 34.34 -3.54 -30.45
N THR A 360 35.32 -4.33 -30.86
CA THR A 360 35.13 -5.77 -31.07
C THR A 360 34.98 -6.54 -29.75
N GLY A 361 34.26 -7.65 -29.81
CA GLY A 361 33.99 -8.54 -28.69
C GLY A 361 32.50 -8.75 -28.44
N ILE A 362 32.19 -9.37 -27.29
CA ILE A 362 30.81 -9.72 -26.93
C ILE A 362 30.15 -8.55 -26.22
N TRP A 363 29.25 -7.88 -26.93
CA TRP A 363 28.34 -6.89 -26.36
C TRP A 363 27.14 -7.59 -25.74
N SER A 364 26.58 -6.99 -24.68
CA SER A 364 25.38 -7.49 -24.01
C SER A 364 24.35 -6.38 -23.93
N PHE A 365 23.08 -6.72 -24.07
CA PHE A 365 21.99 -5.75 -24.13
C PHE A 365 20.82 -6.15 -23.24
N VAL A 366 20.17 -5.16 -22.66
CA VAL A 366 18.84 -5.28 -22.04
C VAL A 366 17.97 -4.14 -22.52
N VAL A 367 16.66 -4.36 -22.55
CA VAL A 367 15.66 -3.40 -23.02
C VAL A 367 14.64 -3.13 -21.92
N THR A 368 14.19 -1.88 -21.79
CA THR A 368 13.06 -1.51 -20.93
C THR A 368 11.95 -0.91 -21.79
N SER A 369 10.70 -1.12 -21.40
CA SER A 369 9.52 -0.52 -22.03
C SER A 369 9.25 0.85 -21.42
N LEU A 370 8.95 1.84 -22.26
CA LEU A 370 8.63 3.20 -21.83
C LEU A 370 7.23 3.63 -22.24
N ARG A 371 6.59 4.37 -21.33
CA ARG A 371 5.32 5.03 -21.56
C ARG A 371 5.30 6.39 -20.90
N THR A 372 4.53 7.32 -21.42
CA THR A 372 4.16 8.55 -20.70
C THR A 372 2.66 8.54 -20.44
N ASP A 373 2.28 8.64 -19.17
CA ASP A 373 0.88 8.80 -18.76
C ASP A 373 0.62 10.25 -18.32
N MET A 374 -0.62 10.69 -18.44
CA MET A 374 -1.04 12.05 -18.10
C MET A 374 -1.88 12.05 -16.83
N TYR A 375 -1.58 12.95 -15.89
CA TYR A 375 -2.40 13.20 -14.72
C TYR A 375 -2.44 14.71 -14.42
N ASN A 376 -3.64 15.28 -14.27
CA ASN A 376 -3.86 16.71 -14.08
C ASN A 376 -3.10 17.63 -15.06
N GLY A 377 -3.00 17.19 -16.33
CA GLY A 377 -2.32 17.94 -17.38
C GLY A 377 -0.78 17.86 -17.34
N LEU A 378 -0.20 17.12 -16.40
CA LEU A 378 1.23 16.84 -16.32
C LEU A 378 1.56 15.44 -16.83
N ALA A 379 2.74 15.31 -17.43
CA ALA A 379 3.25 14.08 -17.99
C ALA A 379 4.14 13.35 -16.98
N TYR A 380 3.90 12.06 -16.80
CA TYR A 380 4.64 11.18 -15.92
C TYR A 380 5.25 10.04 -16.73
N LYS A 381 6.57 9.93 -16.71
CA LYS A 381 7.29 8.89 -17.48
C LYS A 381 7.34 7.61 -16.67
N ARG A 382 7.04 6.51 -17.34
CA ARG A 382 7.10 5.15 -16.81
C ARG A 382 8.15 4.36 -17.56
N GLU A 383 8.92 3.59 -16.83
CA GLU A 383 9.96 2.73 -17.39
C GLU A 383 9.98 1.38 -16.66
N SER A 384 9.76 0.29 -17.40
CA SER A 384 9.71 -1.05 -16.82
C SER A 384 11.05 -1.50 -16.27
N ALA A 385 11.05 -2.54 -15.43
CA ALA A 385 12.27 -3.31 -15.17
C ALA A 385 12.94 -3.77 -16.49
N PRO A 386 14.26 -4.03 -16.50
CA PRO A 386 14.97 -4.51 -17.68
C PRO A 386 14.58 -5.95 -18.06
N SER A 387 14.58 -6.23 -19.36
CA SER A 387 14.47 -7.58 -19.95
C SER A 387 15.58 -8.52 -19.49
N MET A 388 15.47 -9.80 -19.87
CA MET A 388 16.62 -10.68 -19.92
C MET A 388 17.70 -10.12 -20.86
N CYS A 389 18.92 -10.56 -20.66
CA CYS A 389 20.09 -10.17 -21.41
C CYS A 389 20.20 -10.96 -22.71
N ASP A 390 20.47 -10.27 -23.81
CA ASP A 390 20.87 -10.88 -25.09
C ASP A 390 22.26 -10.37 -25.50
N GLN A 391 23.00 -11.18 -26.26
CA GLN A 391 24.41 -10.94 -26.56
C GLN A 391 24.71 -11.10 -28.04
N VAL A 392 25.63 -10.26 -28.53
CA VAL A 392 26.11 -10.34 -29.92
C VAL A 392 27.63 -10.19 -29.94
N ASN A 393 28.28 -11.07 -30.71
CA ASN A 393 29.72 -11.04 -30.89
C ASN A 393 30.10 -10.26 -32.16
N LEU A 394 30.82 -9.16 -31.98
CA LEU A 394 31.31 -8.31 -33.06
C LEU A 394 32.78 -8.63 -33.32
N ASN A 395 33.09 -9.13 -34.52
CA ASN A 395 34.38 -9.73 -34.81
C ASN A 395 34.99 -9.31 -36.15
N ASN A 396 34.30 -8.46 -36.91
CA ASN A 396 34.80 -7.86 -38.15
C ASN A 396 34.78 -6.33 -38.04
N HIS A 397 35.55 -5.70 -38.94
CA HIS A 397 35.35 -4.29 -39.24
C HIS A 397 33.95 -4.07 -39.82
N PHE A 398 33.38 -2.90 -39.54
CA PHE A 398 32.05 -2.49 -40.02
C PHE A 398 30.90 -3.40 -39.54
N ASP A 399 31.07 -4.12 -38.43
CA ASP A 399 29.97 -4.79 -37.76
C ASP A 399 29.18 -3.74 -36.94
N ASP A 400 27.89 -3.55 -37.22
CA ASP A 400 26.92 -2.76 -36.42
C ASP A 400 25.94 -3.71 -35.69
N VAL A 401 25.11 -3.16 -34.80
CA VAL A 401 24.14 -3.94 -34.02
C VAL A 401 22.71 -3.55 -34.38
N GLN A 402 21.91 -4.48 -34.88
CA GLN A 402 20.47 -4.29 -35.01
C GLN A 402 19.76 -4.84 -33.77
N VAL A 403 18.93 -4.01 -33.16
CA VAL A 403 18.00 -4.41 -32.10
C VAL A 403 16.60 -4.39 -32.68
N ALA A 404 15.90 -5.52 -32.60
CA ALA A 404 14.51 -5.68 -33.04
C ALA A 404 13.63 -6.03 -31.85
N VAL A 405 12.42 -5.46 -31.80
CA VAL A 405 11.46 -5.63 -30.70
C VAL A 405 10.07 -5.96 -31.26
N SER A 406 9.47 -7.00 -30.74
CA SER A 406 8.03 -7.29 -30.80
C SER A 406 7.40 -6.62 -29.61
N ASN A 407 6.44 -5.71 -29.83
CA ASN A 407 6.00 -4.85 -28.75
C ASN A 407 5.26 -5.61 -27.65
N VAL A 408 5.29 -5.01 -26.46
CA VAL A 408 4.47 -5.40 -25.31
C VAL A 408 3.32 -4.41 -25.15
N PRO A 409 2.18 -4.83 -24.56
CA PRO A 409 1.08 -3.92 -24.26
C PRO A 409 1.53 -2.66 -23.50
N GLY A 410 1.09 -1.50 -23.99
CA GLY A 410 1.29 -0.20 -23.33
C GLY A 410 2.58 0.55 -23.67
N ALA A 411 3.61 -0.11 -24.20
CA ALA A 411 4.85 0.53 -24.58
C ALA A 411 4.66 1.54 -25.74
N THR A 412 5.30 2.69 -25.61
CA THR A 412 5.37 3.75 -26.64
C THR A 412 6.78 3.94 -27.18
N SER A 413 7.78 3.45 -26.46
CA SER A 413 9.16 3.34 -26.90
C SER A 413 9.92 2.34 -26.02
N TYR A 414 11.17 2.07 -26.37
CA TYR A 414 12.06 1.16 -25.67
C TYR A 414 13.41 1.83 -25.44
N ASN A 415 13.90 1.83 -24.21
CA ASN A 415 15.29 2.20 -23.96
C ASN A 415 16.16 0.97 -24.14
N ILE A 416 17.23 1.12 -24.90
CA ILE A 416 18.19 0.06 -25.18
C ILE A 416 19.44 0.35 -24.37
N TYR A 417 19.78 -0.57 -23.48
CA TYR A 417 20.96 -0.49 -22.65
C TYR A 417 22.01 -1.47 -23.15
N ALA A 418 23.26 -1.03 -23.18
CA ALA A 418 24.40 -1.83 -23.66
C ALA A 418 25.49 -1.93 -22.60
N ALA A 419 26.09 -3.11 -22.50
CA ALA A 419 27.32 -3.35 -21.74
C ALA A 419 28.48 -3.57 -22.73
N PRO A 420 29.59 -2.81 -22.61
CA PRO A 420 30.76 -2.97 -23.47
C PRO A 420 31.39 -4.37 -23.41
N PRO A 421 32.23 -4.75 -24.38
CA PRO A 421 32.89 -6.04 -24.42
C PRO A 421 33.62 -6.40 -23.12
N GLY A 422 33.45 -7.65 -22.68
CA GLY A 422 34.07 -8.20 -21.47
C GLY A 422 33.24 -8.13 -20.19
N ASN A 423 32.11 -7.39 -20.20
CA ASN A 423 31.22 -7.27 -19.04
C ASN A 423 30.18 -8.39 -18.95
N GLY A 424 29.74 -8.91 -20.11
CA GLY A 424 28.70 -9.92 -20.18
C GLY A 424 27.34 -9.46 -19.62
N CYS A 425 26.47 -10.41 -19.31
CA CYS A 425 25.14 -10.12 -18.75
C CYS A 425 25.16 -9.60 -17.32
N GLY A 426 26.32 -9.58 -16.65
CA GLY A 426 26.47 -8.93 -15.33
C GLY A 426 26.50 -7.41 -15.41
N GLY A 427 26.70 -6.83 -16.60
CA GLY A 427 26.88 -5.39 -16.78
C GLY A 427 28.26 -4.89 -16.31
N PRO A 428 28.42 -3.56 -16.13
CA PRO A 428 27.36 -2.57 -16.07
C PRO A 428 26.73 -2.26 -17.43
N PHE A 429 25.44 -1.94 -17.42
CA PHE A 429 24.68 -1.52 -18.59
C PHE A 429 24.47 0.00 -18.59
N GLY A 430 24.65 0.65 -19.74
CA GLY A 430 24.39 2.08 -19.92
C GLY A 430 23.39 2.32 -21.06
N LEU A 431 22.56 3.35 -20.93
CA LEU A 431 21.60 3.73 -21.97
C LEU A 431 22.33 4.10 -23.26
N ALA A 432 22.08 3.38 -24.35
CA ALA A 432 22.69 3.60 -25.65
C ALA A 432 21.75 4.35 -26.60
N ALA A 433 20.48 3.94 -26.66
CA ALA A 433 19.50 4.50 -27.59
C ALA A 433 18.06 4.37 -27.07
N ASN A 434 17.14 5.06 -27.74
CA ASN A 434 15.71 4.88 -27.58
C ASN A 434 15.09 4.50 -28.94
N LEU A 435 14.23 3.48 -28.95
CA LEU A 435 13.50 2.99 -30.11
C LEU A 435 12.02 3.31 -29.91
N ALA A 436 11.46 4.19 -30.74
CA ALA A 436 10.04 4.54 -30.67
C ALA A 436 9.15 3.42 -31.23
N VAL A 437 7.97 3.25 -30.64
CA VAL A 437 6.89 2.42 -31.23
C VAL A 437 6.18 3.24 -32.29
N SER A 438 6.04 2.68 -33.49
CA SER A 438 5.41 3.34 -34.62
C SER A 438 3.96 2.91 -34.78
N GLY A 439 3.04 3.87 -34.72
CA GLY A 439 1.61 3.60 -34.87
C GLY A 439 0.98 2.94 -33.65
N ALA A 440 -0.17 2.30 -33.86
CA ALA A 440 -0.94 1.66 -32.80
C ALA A 440 -0.59 0.16 -32.70
N VAL A 441 -0.32 -0.31 -31.47
CA VAL A 441 -0.22 -1.74 -31.15
C VAL A 441 -1.62 -2.36 -31.18
N LEU A 442 -1.79 -3.48 -31.91
CA LEU A 442 -3.09 -4.11 -32.15
C LEU A 442 -3.16 -5.55 -31.62
N ASN A 443 -4.37 -5.99 -31.29
CA ASN A 443 -4.74 -7.36 -30.91
C ASN A 443 -5.34 -8.19 -32.05
N SER A 444 -5.38 -7.66 -33.28
CA SER A 444 -6.08 -8.32 -34.39
C SER A 444 -5.45 -9.64 -34.83
N ASN A 445 -4.16 -9.88 -34.51
CA ASN A 445 -3.51 -11.17 -34.68
C ASN A 445 -2.35 -11.37 -33.68
N THR A 446 -2.63 -12.07 -32.58
CA THR A 446 -1.62 -12.42 -31.56
C THR A 446 -0.95 -13.77 -31.80
N SER A 447 -1.30 -14.49 -32.88
CA SER A 447 -0.58 -15.71 -33.30
C SER A 447 0.08 -15.45 -34.65
N PRO A 448 1.41 -15.29 -34.73
CA PRO A 448 2.41 -16.01 -33.92
C PRO A 448 3.21 -15.09 -32.96
N CYS A 449 2.57 -14.21 -32.19
CA CYS A 449 3.30 -13.37 -31.24
C CYS A 449 3.87 -14.19 -30.07
N PRO A 450 4.98 -13.73 -29.45
CA PRO A 450 5.81 -12.60 -29.86
C PRO A 450 6.68 -12.92 -31.11
N ASN A 451 6.88 -11.93 -32.00
CA ASN A 451 7.65 -12.13 -33.24
C ASN A 451 8.41 -10.87 -33.69
N VAL A 452 9.74 -10.92 -33.63
CA VAL A 452 10.65 -9.82 -34.00
C VAL A 452 10.97 -9.73 -35.50
N ASN A 453 10.35 -10.56 -36.34
CA ASN A 453 10.62 -10.59 -37.79
C ASN A 453 9.52 -9.94 -38.65
N GLY A 454 8.48 -9.35 -38.05
CA GLY A 454 7.39 -8.68 -38.78
C GLY A 454 6.40 -9.60 -39.52
N ASN A 455 6.51 -10.93 -39.36
CA ASN A 455 5.71 -11.91 -40.10
C ASN A 455 4.33 -12.17 -39.47
N GLY A 456 3.48 -11.14 -39.39
CA GLY A 456 2.05 -11.29 -39.07
C GLY A 456 1.65 -11.12 -37.60
N CYS A 457 2.57 -10.85 -36.69
CA CYS A 457 2.24 -10.46 -35.31
C CYS A 457 1.73 -9.01 -35.28
N SER A 458 0.51 -8.79 -34.77
CA SER A 458 -0.11 -7.46 -34.75
C SER A 458 0.34 -6.55 -33.61
N LEU A 459 1.18 -7.06 -32.70
CA LEU A 459 1.80 -6.23 -31.67
C LEU A 459 2.84 -5.26 -32.26
N GLY A 460 3.32 -5.52 -33.48
CA GLY A 460 4.25 -4.64 -34.18
C GLY A 460 5.67 -5.20 -34.22
N ASN A 461 6.52 -4.48 -34.95
CA ASN A 461 7.89 -4.88 -35.23
C ASN A 461 8.76 -3.62 -35.35
N GLU A 462 9.38 -3.24 -34.25
CA GLU A 462 10.23 -2.07 -34.21
C GLU A 462 11.69 -2.50 -34.33
N SER A 463 12.52 -1.71 -35.00
CA SER A 463 13.96 -1.97 -35.01
C SER A 463 14.79 -0.71 -35.18
N ILE A 464 16.01 -0.76 -34.65
CA ILE A 464 17.04 0.26 -34.81
C ILE A 464 18.39 -0.39 -35.04
N VAL A 465 19.23 0.25 -35.86
CA VAL A 465 20.63 -0.13 -36.04
C VAL A 465 21.49 0.85 -35.25
N LEU A 466 22.24 0.32 -34.29
CA LEU A 466 23.19 1.05 -33.45
C LEU A 466 24.58 1.00 -34.08
N SER A 467 25.18 2.17 -34.23
CA SER A 467 26.53 2.35 -34.77
C SER A 467 27.29 3.36 -33.92
N THR A 468 27.14 4.66 -34.20
CA THR A 468 27.79 5.75 -33.47
C THR A 468 27.45 5.80 -31.99
N GLU A 469 26.28 5.28 -31.60
CA GLU A 469 25.78 5.21 -30.23
C GLU A 469 26.67 4.33 -29.34
N LEU A 470 27.29 3.29 -29.92
CA LEU A 470 28.20 2.37 -29.24
C LEU A 470 29.68 2.70 -29.50
N GLY A 471 29.94 3.76 -30.28
CA GLY A 471 31.28 4.23 -30.57
C GLY A 471 31.98 4.81 -29.34
N ALA A 472 33.31 4.87 -29.35
CA ALA A 472 34.06 5.50 -28.27
C ALA A 472 33.76 7.02 -28.20
N PRO A 473 33.49 7.61 -27.00
CA PRO A 473 33.60 7.00 -25.67
C PRO A 473 32.25 6.62 -25.02
N PHE A 474 31.54 5.61 -25.53
CA PHE A 474 30.40 5.03 -24.81
C PHE A 474 30.86 4.38 -23.49
N ALA A 475 30.27 4.81 -22.37
CA ALA A 475 30.58 4.30 -21.04
C ALA A 475 29.35 4.31 -20.12
N PRO A 476 28.97 3.16 -19.52
CA PRO A 476 27.98 3.11 -18.46
C PRO A 476 28.36 3.98 -17.25
N ASN A 477 27.43 4.79 -16.76
CA ASN A 477 27.62 5.75 -15.68
C ASN A 477 26.46 5.71 -14.68
N ALA A 478 26.73 5.19 -13.48
CA ALA A 478 25.74 5.13 -12.39
C ALA A 478 25.31 6.51 -11.85
N LEU A 479 26.09 7.56 -12.12
CA LEU A 479 25.79 8.94 -11.70
C LEU A 479 24.98 9.71 -12.75
N ALA A 480 24.78 9.14 -13.95
CA ALA A 480 23.93 9.76 -14.95
C ALA A 480 22.45 9.61 -14.56
N ALA A 481 21.69 10.70 -14.70
CA ALA A 481 20.26 10.69 -14.43
C ALA A 481 19.51 9.77 -15.40
N PRO A 482 18.35 9.20 -15.01
CA PRO A 482 17.53 8.39 -15.91
C PRO A 482 17.25 9.05 -17.25
N GLY A 483 17.29 8.26 -18.32
CA GLY A 483 17.05 8.74 -19.69
C GLY A 483 18.21 9.50 -20.32
N VAL A 484 19.35 9.65 -19.63
CA VAL A 484 20.59 10.22 -20.19
C VAL A 484 21.48 9.10 -20.71
N VAL A 485 22.16 9.31 -21.84
CA VAL A 485 23.13 8.36 -22.41
C VAL A 485 24.12 7.90 -21.33
N GLY A 486 24.34 6.59 -21.25
CA GLY A 486 25.18 5.94 -20.24
C GLY A 486 24.48 5.65 -18.91
N ALA A 487 23.31 6.22 -18.61
CA ALA A 487 22.59 5.95 -17.36
C ALA A 487 22.23 4.46 -17.20
N TYR A 488 22.13 4.00 -15.96
CA TYR A 488 21.81 2.61 -15.66
C TYR A 488 20.29 2.32 -15.83
N PRO A 489 19.92 1.08 -16.18
CA PRO A 489 18.51 0.68 -16.24
C PRO A 489 17.87 0.69 -14.83
N PRO A 490 16.52 0.63 -14.76
CA PRO A 490 15.81 0.44 -13.50
C PRO A 490 16.21 -0.85 -12.80
N ASN A 491 15.79 -0.99 -11.53
CA ASN A 491 15.98 -2.24 -10.81
C ASN A 491 15.24 -3.39 -11.51
N GLY A 492 15.85 -4.57 -11.48
CA GLY A 492 15.21 -5.80 -11.93
C GLY A 492 13.99 -6.16 -11.09
N GLU A 493 13.10 -6.93 -11.70
CA GLU A 493 11.93 -7.48 -11.03
C GLU A 493 12.30 -8.36 -9.83
N SER A 494 11.33 -8.52 -8.92
CA SER A 494 11.48 -9.38 -7.76
C SER A 494 10.81 -10.74 -7.98
N SER A 495 11.09 -11.69 -7.10
CA SER A 495 10.56 -13.05 -7.20
C SER A 495 9.03 -13.06 -7.23
N PRO A 496 8.41 -13.98 -8.01
CA PRO A 496 6.98 -14.21 -7.95
C PRO A 496 6.48 -14.42 -6.52
N LEU A 497 5.24 -14.01 -6.23
CA LEU A 497 4.61 -14.22 -4.92
C LEU A 497 4.52 -15.71 -4.56
N GLN A 498 4.30 -16.55 -5.58
CA GLN A 498 4.26 -18.00 -5.50
C GLN A 498 4.81 -18.61 -6.80
N SER A 499 5.31 -19.85 -6.69
CA SER A 499 5.69 -20.64 -7.86
C SER A 499 4.54 -20.77 -8.86
N GLY A 500 4.84 -20.54 -10.14
CA GLY A 500 3.87 -20.60 -11.24
C GLY A 500 3.21 -19.27 -11.59
N LEU A 501 3.50 -18.20 -10.85
CA LEU A 501 3.05 -16.84 -11.15
C LEU A 501 4.15 -16.01 -11.83
N PRO A 502 3.80 -14.93 -12.53
CA PRO A 502 4.77 -13.96 -13.03
C PRO A 502 5.55 -13.26 -11.91
N ASN A 503 6.68 -12.66 -12.28
CA ASN A 503 7.49 -11.86 -11.38
C ASN A 503 6.73 -10.65 -10.84
N GLN A 504 7.09 -10.26 -9.62
CA GLN A 504 6.56 -9.05 -8.99
C GLN A 504 7.41 -7.85 -9.39
N ASN A 505 6.82 -6.67 -9.41
CA ASN A 505 7.55 -5.45 -9.74
C ASN A 505 8.68 -5.19 -8.72
N PRO A 506 9.69 -4.38 -9.09
CA PRO A 506 10.73 -3.99 -8.15
C PRO A 506 10.12 -3.33 -6.91
N ALA A 507 10.82 -3.41 -5.77
CA ALA A 507 10.36 -2.76 -4.55
C ALA A 507 10.39 -1.23 -4.68
N ARG A 508 9.62 -0.56 -3.80
CA ARG A 508 9.67 0.90 -3.61
C ARG A 508 11.10 1.33 -3.29
N GLY A 509 11.60 2.34 -3.99
CA GLY A 509 12.97 2.84 -3.83
C GLY A 509 13.05 4.36 -3.87
N PRO A 510 14.16 4.95 -3.39
CA PRO A 510 14.36 6.40 -3.45
C PRO A 510 14.76 6.86 -4.86
N GLY A 511 14.06 7.87 -5.37
CA GLY A 511 14.42 8.55 -6.62
C GLY A 511 14.36 7.63 -7.85
N ALA A 512 15.42 7.63 -8.66
CA ALA A 512 15.55 6.83 -9.88
C ALA A 512 15.75 5.31 -9.67
N ALA A 513 15.91 4.87 -8.43
CA ALA A 513 16.13 3.48 -8.06
C ALA A 513 14.81 2.84 -7.59
N GLY A 514 14.66 1.54 -7.79
CA GLY A 514 13.42 0.81 -7.53
C GLY A 514 12.51 0.74 -8.76
N ASP A 515 11.22 0.54 -8.53
CA ASP A 515 10.21 0.52 -9.59
C ASP A 515 10.00 1.92 -10.16
N ARG A 516 10.06 2.02 -11.50
CA ARG A 516 9.80 3.25 -12.27
C ARG A 516 8.58 3.13 -13.17
N ALA A 517 7.84 2.04 -13.10
CA ALA A 517 6.74 1.76 -14.01
C ALA A 517 5.40 1.61 -13.33
N ASN A 518 5.32 0.92 -12.19
CA ASN A 518 4.05 0.35 -11.74
C ASN A 518 3.70 0.82 -10.32
N GLU A 519 3.03 -0.02 -9.53
CA GLU A 519 2.47 0.30 -8.22
C GLU A 519 3.50 0.82 -7.20
N ASN A 520 4.77 0.48 -7.38
CA ASN A 520 5.83 0.89 -6.47
C ASN A 520 6.49 2.21 -6.90
N ASN A 521 6.14 2.76 -8.07
CA ASN A 521 6.63 4.07 -8.54
C ASN A 521 5.94 5.23 -7.79
N CYS A 522 6.76 6.19 -7.38
CA CYS A 522 6.37 7.33 -6.55
C CYS A 522 6.95 8.62 -7.12
N GLU A 523 6.06 9.54 -7.49
CA GLU A 523 6.43 10.84 -8.03
C GLU A 523 5.76 11.99 -7.27
N THR A 524 6.46 13.13 -7.26
CA THR A 524 5.92 14.40 -6.79
C THR A 524 4.80 14.90 -7.71
N SER A 525 4.02 15.88 -7.27
CA SER A 525 3.04 16.54 -8.12
C SER A 525 3.64 17.25 -9.33
N GLY A 526 4.97 17.43 -9.39
CA GLY A 526 5.69 18.04 -10.51
C GLY A 526 6.30 17.05 -11.51
N GLY A 527 6.06 15.74 -11.38
CA GLY A 527 6.61 14.73 -12.29
C GLY A 527 8.10 14.42 -12.06
N ALA A 528 8.52 14.48 -10.79
CA ALA A 528 9.86 14.09 -10.38
C ALA A 528 9.79 12.89 -9.42
N TYR A 529 10.67 11.92 -9.60
CA TYR A 529 10.80 10.76 -8.70
C TYR A 529 10.98 11.16 -7.24
N ALA A 530 10.28 10.47 -6.35
CA ALA A 530 10.25 10.70 -4.92
C ALA A 530 10.28 9.38 -4.15
N THR A 531 10.71 9.44 -2.89
CA THR A 531 10.57 8.29 -1.97
C THR A 531 9.09 8.12 -1.63
N CYS A 532 8.61 6.88 -1.66
CA CYS A 532 7.24 6.56 -1.26
C CYS A 532 7.02 6.74 0.27
N PRO A 533 5.83 7.15 0.72
CA PRO A 533 4.66 7.56 -0.08
C PRO A 533 4.86 8.92 -0.75
N ALA A 534 4.25 9.11 -1.92
CA ALA A 534 4.35 10.35 -2.70
C ALA A 534 2.97 10.80 -3.23
N ALA A 535 2.93 11.88 -4.02
CA ALA A 535 1.67 12.45 -4.47
C ALA A 535 1.02 11.63 -5.60
N VAL A 536 1.83 11.01 -6.47
CA VAL A 536 1.36 10.34 -7.68
C VAL A 536 2.05 8.99 -7.83
N THR A 537 1.25 7.97 -8.14
CA THR A 537 1.71 6.69 -8.70
C THR A 537 1.36 6.70 -10.19
N PRO A 538 2.35 6.91 -11.08
CA PRO A 538 2.11 6.96 -12.52
C PRO A 538 1.45 5.69 -13.05
N GLY A 539 0.51 5.83 -13.99
CA GLY A 539 -0.19 4.69 -14.58
C GLY A 539 -1.29 4.06 -13.72
N ALA A 540 -1.51 4.55 -12.49
CA ALA A 540 -2.58 4.04 -11.63
C ALA A 540 -3.96 4.18 -12.27
N VAL A 541 -4.80 3.17 -12.06
CA VAL A 541 -6.16 3.11 -12.58
C VAL A 541 -7.17 2.88 -11.48
N VAL A 542 -8.39 3.40 -11.70
CA VAL A 542 -9.54 3.10 -10.85
C VAL A 542 -10.71 2.67 -11.71
N PHE A 543 -11.31 1.54 -11.35
CA PHE A 543 -12.57 1.08 -11.92
C PHE A 543 -13.72 1.71 -11.13
N SER A 544 -14.40 2.69 -11.72
CA SER A 544 -15.59 3.33 -11.15
C SER A 544 -16.84 2.64 -11.68
N MET A 545 -17.65 2.12 -10.75
CA MET A 545 -18.87 1.37 -11.01
C MET A 545 -20.07 2.16 -10.49
N PRO A 546 -20.75 2.99 -11.30
CA PRO A 546 -21.93 3.73 -10.87
C PRO A 546 -23.09 2.78 -10.52
N SER A 547 -24.18 3.32 -9.96
CA SER A 547 -25.34 2.51 -9.55
C SER A 547 -25.87 1.67 -10.72
N GLY A 548 -25.93 0.33 -10.50
CA GLY A 548 -26.38 -0.64 -11.49
C GLY A 548 -25.28 -1.26 -12.36
N ALA A 549 -24.04 -0.73 -12.31
CA ALA A 549 -22.90 -1.30 -13.01
C ALA A 549 -22.20 -2.38 -12.18
N CYS A 550 -21.85 -3.49 -12.83
CA CYS A 550 -21.29 -4.68 -12.19
C CYS A 550 -19.89 -4.97 -12.73
N VAL A 551 -19.05 -5.59 -11.91
CA VAL A 551 -17.83 -6.25 -12.37
C VAL A 551 -18.15 -7.73 -12.56
N ASP A 552 -17.97 -8.24 -13.77
CA ASP A 552 -18.23 -9.63 -14.13
C ASP A 552 -16.97 -10.26 -14.74
N VAL A 553 -16.05 -10.66 -13.88
CA VAL A 553 -14.85 -11.42 -14.28
C VAL A 553 -15.08 -12.90 -14.00
N THR A 554 -15.01 -13.73 -15.04
CA THR A 554 -15.16 -15.18 -14.92
C THR A 554 -13.81 -15.84 -14.62
N ASN A 555 -13.79 -17.15 -14.31
CA ASN A 555 -12.55 -17.93 -14.16
C ASN A 555 -11.83 -18.21 -15.49
N GLY A 556 -12.23 -17.60 -16.60
CA GLY A 556 -11.49 -17.64 -17.87
C GLY A 556 -10.70 -16.36 -18.18
N GLY A 557 -11.04 -15.22 -17.55
CA GLY A 557 -10.36 -13.94 -17.78
C GLY A 557 -9.39 -13.60 -16.65
N ASP A 558 -8.37 -12.79 -16.94
CA ASP A 558 -7.44 -12.25 -15.95
C ASP A 558 -7.52 -10.72 -15.93
N THR A 559 -7.61 -10.13 -14.74
CA THR A 559 -7.58 -8.67 -14.53
C THR A 559 -6.54 -8.33 -13.47
N PHE A 560 -5.51 -7.59 -13.86
CA PHE A 560 -4.41 -7.22 -12.98
C PHE A 560 -4.22 -5.71 -13.00
N ILE A 561 -4.75 -5.02 -11.99
CA ILE A 561 -4.74 -3.56 -11.93
C ILE A 561 -4.15 -3.02 -10.63
N PHE A 562 -3.50 -1.87 -10.71
CA PHE A 562 -3.06 -1.11 -9.54
C PHE A 562 -3.68 0.29 -9.46
N GLY A 563 -4.13 0.64 -8.26
CA GLY A 563 -4.48 2.00 -7.86
C GLY A 563 -3.24 2.84 -7.52
N GLY A 564 -3.42 3.99 -6.90
CA GLY A 564 -2.29 4.88 -6.59
C GLY A 564 -2.60 5.94 -5.56
N TYR A 565 -1.57 6.64 -5.07
CA TYR A 565 -1.71 7.66 -4.04
C TYR A 565 -2.71 8.76 -4.41
N GLN A 566 -2.75 9.17 -5.68
CA GLN A 566 -3.65 10.20 -6.17
C GLN A 566 -5.14 9.79 -6.13
N TYR A 567 -5.43 8.50 -5.94
CA TYR A 567 -6.77 7.94 -5.83
C TYR A 567 -7.00 7.24 -4.49
N ASP A 568 -6.20 7.56 -3.47
CA ASP A 568 -6.26 6.94 -2.14
C ASP A 568 -6.19 5.41 -2.20
N TRP A 569 -5.41 4.89 -3.15
CA TRP A 569 -5.26 3.46 -3.43
C TRP A 569 -6.56 2.70 -3.71
N LEU A 570 -7.64 3.37 -4.13
CA LEU A 570 -8.81 2.68 -4.69
C LEU A 570 -8.41 1.99 -6.01
N SER A 571 -8.69 0.69 -6.12
CA SER A 571 -8.58 -0.06 -7.39
C SER A 571 -9.97 -0.23 -8.03
N VAL A 572 -10.99 -0.42 -7.20
CA VAL A 572 -12.39 -0.50 -7.61
C VAL A 572 -13.25 0.32 -6.65
N TYR A 573 -14.10 1.16 -7.20
CA TYR A 573 -15.02 2.02 -6.45
C TYR A 573 -16.45 1.80 -6.92
N ALA A 574 -17.37 1.58 -5.98
CA ALA A 574 -18.80 1.68 -6.21
C ALA A 574 -19.45 2.58 -5.12
N PRO A 575 -20.43 3.43 -5.48
CA PRO A 575 -21.09 4.31 -4.53
C PRO A 575 -21.87 3.53 -3.47
N GLY A 576 -21.80 4.00 -2.23
CA GLY A 576 -22.58 3.48 -1.10
C GLY A 576 -23.71 4.42 -0.67
N PRO A 577 -24.41 4.13 0.44
CA PRO A 577 -25.45 5.00 0.97
C PRO A 577 -24.93 6.39 1.38
N ARG A 578 -23.64 6.50 1.71
CA ARG A 578 -22.97 7.79 2.01
C ARG A 578 -22.72 8.65 0.77
N ASN A 579 -22.64 8.04 -0.42
CA ASN A 579 -22.40 8.71 -1.70
C ASN A 579 -23.44 8.22 -2.72
N PRO A 580 -24.73 8.57 -2.57
CA PRO A 580 -25.80 8.02 -3.40
C PRO A 580 -25.74 8.48 -4.87
N PRO A 581 -26.34 7.75 -5.82
CA PRO A 581 -27.13 6.52 -5.62
C PRO A 581 -26.24 5.30 -5.34
N ALA A 582 -26.59 4.52 -4.33
CA ALA A 582 -25.83 3.33 -3.96
C ALA A 582 -25.84 2.29 -5.09
N ASN A 583 -24.72 1.59 -5.28
CA ASN A 583 -24.61 0.49 -6.21
C ASN A 583 -24.76 -0.84 -5.46
N THR A 584 -25.90 -1.50 -5.69
CA THR A 584 -26.23 -2.79 -5.06
C THR A 584 -25.95 -3.98 -5.97
N CYS A 585 -25.13 -3.82 -7.01
CA CYS A 585 -24.86 -4.92 -7.92
C CYS A 585 -24.12 -6.08 -7.20
N ALA A 586 -24.39 -7.30 -7.66
CA ALA A 586 -23.62 -8.49 -7.35
C ALA A 586 -22.50 -8.66 -8.37
N SER A 587 -21.30 -8.22 -7.99
CA SER A 587 -20.09 -8.33 -8.79
C SER A 587 -19.36 -9.65 -8.53
N THR A 588 -18.72 -10.19 -9.56
CA THR A 588 -17.87 -11.38 -9.52
C THR A 588 -16.45 -11.03 -9.95
N PHE A 589 -15.48 -11.40 -9.12
CA PHE A 589 -14.05 -11.20 -9.34
C PHE A 589 -13.38 -12.56 -9.47
N GLY A 590 -13.54 -13.19 -10.63
CA GLY A 590 -12.83 -14.42 -10.99
C GLY A 590 -11.43 -14.15 -11.50
N ALA A 591 -10.72 -15.24 -11.80
CA ALA A 591 -9.38 -15.23 -12.37
C ALA A 591 -9.08 -16.59 -13.00
N ALA A 592 -8.43 -16.61 -14.16
CA ALA A 592 -7.98 -17.83 -14.80
C ALA A 592 -6.70 -18.38 -14.17
N GLY A 593 -5.76 -17.49 -13.82
CA GLY A 593 -4.50 -17.90 -13.22
C GLY A 593 -3.60 -16.77 -12.73
N ASN A 594 -3.87 -15.51 -13.07
CA ASN A 594 -3.08 -14.38 -12.60
C ASN A 594 -3.88 -13.07 -12.62
N SER A 595 -4.62 -12.80 -11.55
CA SER A 595 -5.32 -11.53 -11.36
C SER A 595 -4.90 -10.87 -10.05
N ALA A 596 -4.99 -9.54 -10.03
CA ALA A 596 -4.77 -8.76 -8.83
C ALA A 596 -5.51 -7.43 -8.89
N TYR A 597 -5.95 -7.00 -7.72
CA TYR A 597 -6.52 -5.67 -7.49
C TYR A 597 -5.66 -4.99 -6.44
N ILE A 598 -4.54 -4.41 -6.87
CA ILE A 598 -3.57 -3.75 -6.01
C ILE A 598 -4.16 -2.40 -5.58
N GLY A 599 -4.74 -2.40 -4.39
CA GLY A 599 -5.56 -1.31 -3.88
C GLY A 599 -6.75 -1.83 -3.09
N LEU A 600 -7.63 -0.94 -2.66
CA LEU A 600 -8.91 -1.27 -2.05
C LEU A 600 -9.98 -1.52 -3.11
N ILE A 601 -10.64 -2.68 -3.03
CA ILE A 601 -11.94 -2.91 -3.66
C ILE A 601 -13.01 -2.39 -2.69
N TYR A 602 -13.68 -1.30 -3.06
CA TYR A 602 -14.69 -0.63 -2.23
C TYR A 602 -16.06 -0.65 -2.88
N MET A 603 -16.94 -1.53 -2.39
CA MET A 603 -18.32 -1.72 -2.87
C MET A 603 -19.31 -1.79 -1.70
N PRO A 604 -19.45 -0.72 -0.88
CA PRO A 604 -20.09 -0.74 0.43
C PRO A 604 -21.61 -1.04 0.44
N ALA A 605 -22.27 -1.10 -0.71
CA ALA A 605 -23.68 -1.50 -0.87
C ALA A 605 -23.86 -2.74 -1.75
N GLY A 606 -22.77 -3.25 -2.34
CA GLY A 606 -22.79 -4.33 -3.33
C GLY A 606 -22.47 -5.69 -2.72
N THR A 607 -22.77 -6.73 -3.49
CA THR A 607 -22.29 -8.08 -3.21
C THR A 607 -21.01 -8.33 -4.00
N VAL A 608 -19.98 -8.89 -3.37
CA VAL A 608 -18.74 -9.28 -4.04
C VAL A 608 -18.54 -10.79 -3.90
N THR A 609 -18.41 -11.46 -5.05
CA THR A 609 -18.14 -12.89 -5.15
C THR A 609 -16.72 -13.14 -5.66
N ILE A 610 -15.96 -13.97 -4.94
CA ILE A 610 -14.61 -14.41 -5.30
C ILE A 610 -14.63 -15.93 -5.56
N PRO A 611 -14.67 -16.37 -6.84
CA PRO A 611 -14.73 -17.78 -7.23
C PRO A 611 -13.38 -18.45 -7.54
N SER A 612 -12.28 -17.70 -7.51
CA SER A 612 -10.96 -18.19 -7.91
C SER A 612 -9.90 -17.93 -6.85
N ALA A 613 -8.97 -18.88 -6.73
CA ALA A 613 -7.79 -18.73 -5.89
C ALA A 613 -6.84 -17.65 -6.43
N TYR A 614 -6.90 -17.37 -7.73
CA TYR A 614 -5.95 -16.51 -8.46
C TYR A 614 -6.35 -15.03 -8.52
N THR A 615 -7.29 -14.60 -7.68
CA THR A 615 -7.87 -13.26 -7.73
C THR A 615 -6.96 -12.18 -7.10
N PHE A 616 -6.04 -12.59 -6.22
CA PHE A 616 -5.22 -11.70 -5.40
C PHE A 616 -3.72 -12.08 -5.45
N GLU A 617 -3.16 -12.20 -6.65
CA GLU A 617 -1.78 -12.65 -6.89
C GLU A 617 -0.72 -11.55 -6.75
N ALA A 618 -1.07 -10.48 -6.06
CA ALA A 618 -0.19 -9.39 -5.62
C ALA A 618 -0.73 -8.77 -4.32
N GLY A 619 0.02 -7.83 -3.74
CA GLY A 619 -0.39 -7.16 -2.50
C GLY A 619 -1.73 -6.42 -2.65
N SER A 620 -2.64 -6.59 -1.70
CA SER A 620 -3.97 -5.95 -1.70
C SER A 620 -4.06 -4.82 -0.67
N GLY A 621 -4.83 -3.78 -0.99
CA GLY A 621 -5.24 -2.73 -0.06
C GLY A 621 -6.49 -3.08 0.76
N GLY A 622 -7.07 -4.25 0.50
CA GLY A 622 -8.25 -4.77 1.17
C GLY A 622 -9.48 -4.88 0.27
N LEU A 623 -10.55 -5.42 0.85
CA LEU A 623 -11.85 -5.62 0.23
C LEU A 623 -12.95 -5.23 1.22
N ILE A 624 -13.76 -4.24 0.87
CA ILE A 624 -14.93 -3.80 1.65
C ILE A 624 -16.17 -3.92 0.77
N ALA A 625 -17.14 -4.71 1.20
CA ALA A 625 -18.44 -4.85 0.53
C ALA A 625 -19.61 -4.86 1.52
N ASP A 626 -20.84 -4.83 1.03
CA ASP A 626 -22.01 -5.11 1.88
C ASP A 626 -22.03 -6.60 2.24
N PHE A 627 -22.07 -7.47 1.22
CA PHE A 627 -22.06 -8.92 1.36
C PHE A 627 -20.87 -9.55 0.60
N LEU A 628 -20.18 -10.50 1.24
CA LEU A 628 -19.02 -11.19 0.68
C LEU A 628 -19.28 -12.69 0.51
N ILE A 629 -18.95 -13.20 -0.67
CA ILE A 629 -19.05 -14.62 -1.01
C ILE A 629 -17.71 -15.12 -1.51
N PHE A 630 -17.14 -16.11 -0.83
CA PHE A 630 -16.01 -16.90 -1.33
C PHE A 630 -16.54 -18.28 -1.72
N ASN A 631 -16.47 -18.60 -3.01
CA ASN A 631 -16.84 -19.89 -3.56
C ASN A 631 -15.69 -20.45 -4.42
N GLY A 632 -15.82 -21.68 -4.93
CA GLY A 632 -14.74 -22.32 -5.68
C GLY A 632 -13.49 -22.60 -4.83
N SER A 633 -12.31 -22.40 -5.39
CA SER A 633 -11.05 -22.59 -4.66
C SER A 633 -10.70 -21.32 -3.88
N MET A 634 -10.38 -21.47 -2.60
CA MET A 634 -10.14 -20.31 -1.73
C MET A 634 -8.85 -19.55 -2.09
N PRO A 635 -8.89 -18.21 -2.15
CA PRO A 635 -7.71 -17.38 -2.40
C PRO A 635 -6.84 -17.17 -1.15
N THR A 636 -5.65 -16.62 -1.38
CA THR A 636 -4.84 -15.97 -0.34
C THR A 636 -4.91 -14.46 -0.53
N ILE A 637 -5.29 -13.72 0.50
CA ILE A 637 -5.38 -12.25 0.47
C ILE A 637 -4.37 -11.70 1.47
N ALA A 638 -3.30 -11.11 0.96
CA ALA A 638 -2.26 -10.49 1.77
C ALA A 638 -2.44 -8.97 1.79
N MET A 639 -2.75 -8.41 2.96
CA MET A 639 -2.82 -6.97 3.16
C MET A 639 -1.45 -6.35 3.02
N ASN A 640 -1.36 -5.31 2.21
CA ASN A 640 -0.23 -4.41 2.16
C ASN A 640 -0.73 -3.00 2.45
N LEU A 641 -0.38 -2.48 3.64
CA LEU A 641 -0.76 -1.13 4.07
C LEU A 641 -0.19 -0.03 3.15
N GLY A 642 0.86 -0.32 2.39
CA GLY A 642 1.38 0.58 1.36
C GLY A 642 0.48 0.72 0.14
N PHE A 643 -0.51 -0.17 -0.02
CA PHE A 643 -1.54 -0.14 -1.07
C PHE A 643 -2.94 0.06 -0.50
N ALA A 644 -3.06 0.46 0.77
CA ALA A 644 -4.35 0.72 1.40
C ALA A 644 -4.63 2.22 1.42
N PRO A 645 -5.91 2.63 1.40
CA PRO A 645 -6.29 4.00 1.67
C PRO A 645 -5.74 4.47 3.01
N VAL A 646 -5.51 5.77 3.14
CA VAL A 646 -4.93 6.34 4.36
C VAL A 646 -5.78 5.93 5.57
N PRO A 647 -5.19 5.27 6.60
CA PRO A 647 -5.93 4.92 7.80
C PRO A 647 -6.55 6.18 8.41
N PRO A 648 -7.77 6.11 8.96
CA PRO A 648 -8.32 7.23 9.71
C PRO A 648 -7.32 7.60 10.82
N ALA A 649 -6.94 8.89 10.88
CA ALA A 649 -5.86 9.44 11.69
C ALA A 649 -5.75 8.86 13.11
N ALA A 650 -4.53 8.84 13.65
CA ALA A 650 -4.21 8.43 15.02
C ALA A 650 -5.28 8.90 16.02
N LYS A 651 -5.79 7.97 16.84
CA LYS A 651 -6.84 8.24 17.82
C LYS A 651 -6.30 8.13 19.23
N LEU A 652 -6.82 8.98 20.12
CA LEU A 652 -6.74 8.75 21.56
C LEU A 652 -7.54 7.48 21.88
N THR A 653 -6.90 6.55 22.57
CA THR A 653 -7.42 5.22 22.91
C THR A 653 -7.36 5.06 24.43
N GLY A 654 -8.04 5.93 25.17
CA GLY A 654 -8.03 5.93 26.62
C GLY A 654 -8.77 7.09 27.22
#